data_AF-Q4C2V8-F1
#
_entry.id   AF-Q4C2V8-F1
#
_cell.length_a   1.000
_cell.length_b   1.000
_cell.length_c   1.000
_cell.angle_alpha   90.00
_cell.angle_beta   90.00
_cell.angle_gamma   90.00
#
_symmetry.space_group_name_H-M   'P 1'
#
loop_
_entity.id
_entity.type
_entity.pdbx_description
1 polymer ?
#
loop_
_entity_poly.entity_id
_entity_poly.type
_entity_poly.pdbx_seq_one_letter_code
_entity_poly.pdbx_strand_id
1 'polypeptide(L)'
;MDWKSASSYYETRLSDVLNIQHFAIDLAKLPQAEVPSKLTEVLIQEGIPANRQLERLKKREFRIAVVGLEKAEKSTFINAWLECDLLPAKGGRCTFTTTQIYSVKSESEQRLEVQTRSEEQFINLLKELEIVGAKEDLKTIREYETTLQKVRREGNLVIPFTRLEDIREQLKKYVADEKYAHAVLEARLYTNKLAQAEGIVFYDVPGSDSGLTKHVDETKEMLSDCDAVIVIQRFRSIREAELNIIKFTEQGDKNITIADKLFVFLSHIDSLGSAEALKNHVEEASQDWLKRANLPINRIISGSAGAYLILNNFAEKHTQLEIGQPSNIRDKLSNLTEITDDENLRTQATGIPEIKQKIFDYINTERVDILKKRCEVSIDKILDTSEEIYHFVNKKFPVNPEEAQKFEKERRRISFTEWWEKQWEYIKADLQNFYDTSVINKPLEILNNNSSSSIEKFRKRYLQLVESEMEKLRQKTLVKKETIFAANSFPDFDRAKANYAWRDDLYADIRQLLNSLAHELAAELKDEALTLVDYMTTLLWGSSQVKEKLIGRSEDEFLARLENSLSVLFLRFARPVAEALIRGPVNSDTRTQIVKSLGPDAELIDNYYQGDEPAFRVLKKYVKYGSDLLFNPDTRQQVLGVTETGKDVMGMTTDNVINPDSALQNVV
;
A
#
# COMPACT_ATOMS: atom_id res chain seq x y z
N MET A 1 18.18 20.93 -35.56
CA MET A 1 18.02 21.01 -34.09
C MET A 1 18.63 19.74 -33.53
N ASP A 2 19.47 19.81 -32.49
CA ASP A 2 20.00 18.59 -31.86
C ASP A 2 18.91 17.90 -31.02
N TRP A 3 19.11 16.62 -30.67
CA TRP A 3 18.12 15.85 -29.92
C TRP A 3 17.74 16.51 -28.59
N LYS A 4 18.72 17.06 -27.87
CA LYS A 4 18.49 17.68 -26.56
C LYS A 4 17.57 18.90 -26.65
N SER A 5 17.81 19.79 -27.63
CA SER A 5 16.93 20.95 -27.84
C SER A 5 15.55 20.54 -28.35
N ALA A 6 15.48 19.56 -29.26
CA ALA A 6 14.21 19.05 -29.77
C ALA A 6 13.36 18.38 -28.68
N SER A 7 13.98 17.53 -27.86
CA SER A 7 13.34 16.86 -26.73
C SER A 7 12.78 17.88 -25.74
N SER A 8 13.58 18.87 -25.32
CA SER A 8 13.12 19.91 -24.41
C SER A 8 12.02 20.79 -25.01
N TYR A 9 12.11 21.11 -26.30
CA TYR A 9 11.10 21.91 -26.99
C TYR A 9 9.73 21.20 -27.01
N TYR A 10 9.70 19.93 -27.42
CA TYR A 10 8.46 19.15 -27.47
C TYR A 10 7.96 18.75 -26.08
N GLU A 11 8.83 18.59 -25.08
CA GLU A 11 8.42 18.37 -23.69
C GLU A 11 7.60 19.55 -23.17
N THR A 12 8.10 20.78 -23.32
CA THR A 12 7.36 21.99 -22.93
C THR A 12 6.08 22.15 -23.74
N ARG A 13 6.18 22.01 -25.07
CA ARG A 13 5.02 22.22 -25.96
C ARG A 13 3.91 21.20 -25.73
N LEU A 14 4.24 19.91 -25.53
CA LEU A 14 3.23 18.90 -25.19
C LEU A 14 2.62 19.15 -23.81
N SER A 15 3.41 19.58 -22.83
CA SER A 15 2.88 19.94 -21.51
C SER A 15 1.86 21.07 -21.60
N ASP A 16 2.15 22.13 -22.36
CA ASP A 16 1.23 23.26 -22.54
C ASP A 16 -0.04 22.84 -23.29
N VAL A 17 0.10 22.03 -24.34
CA VAL A 17 -1.01 21.55 -25.15
C VAL A 17 -1.92 20.59 -24.36
N LEU A 18 -1.36 19.72 -23.53
CA LEU A 18 -2.15 18.86 -22.64
C LEU A 18 -2.86 19.67 -21.55
N ASN A 19 -2.28 20.77 -21.06
CA ASN A 19 -2.99 21.70 -20.19
C ASN A 19 -4.19 22.34 -20.93
N ILE A 20 -4.00 22.80 -22.17
CA ILE A 20 -5.09 23.32 -23.01
C ILE A 20 -6.18 22.26 -23.21
N GLN A 21 -5.81 21.01 -23.49
CA GLN A 21 -6.73 19.88 -23.62
C GLN A 21 -7.57 19.70 -22.35
N HIS A 22 -6.93 19.73 -21.17
CA HIS A 22 -7.63 19.63 -19.89
C HIS A 22 -8.66 20.75 -19.71
N PHE A 23 -8.27 22.00 -19.99
CA PHE A 23 -9.20 23.13 -19.92
C PHE A 23 -10.34 23.02 -20.93
N ALA A 24 -10.07 22.60 -22.17
CA ALA A 24 -11.08 22.40 -23.20
C ALA A 24 -12.08 21.28 -22.81
N ILE A 25 -11.60 20.17 -22.24
CA ILE A 25 -12.47 19.11 -21.72
C ILE A 25 -13.35 19.63 -20.58
N ASP A 26 -12.80 20.43 -19.67
CA ASP A 26 -13.58 21.00 -18.57
C ASP A 26 -14.62 22.02 -19.04
N LEU A 27 -14.31 22.81 -20.08
CA LEU A 27 -15.28 23.66 -20.77
C LEU A 27 -16.38 22.83 -21.44
N ALA A 28 -16.03 21.69 -22.06
CA ALA A 28 -17.01 20.80 -22.70
C ALA A 28 -17.94 20.10 -21.70
N LYS A 29 -17.50 19.90 -20.45
CA LYS A 29 -18.33 19.33 -19.37
C LYS A 29 -19.38 20.30 -18.83
N LEU A 30 -19.33 21.59 -19.18
CA LEU A 30 -20.35 22.55 -18.78
C LEU A 30 -21.70 22.11 -19.37
N PRO A 31 -22.71 21.73 -18.56
CA PRO A 31 -23.96 21.14 -19.06
C PRO A 31 -24.72 22.04 -20.03
N GLN A 32 -24.50 23.36 -19.92
CA GLN A 32 -25.18 24.39 -20.70
C GLN A 32 -24.47 24.73 -22.01
N ALA A 33 -23.22 24.29 -22.20
CA ALA A 33 -22.49 24.52 -23.45
C ALA A 33 -22.99 23.62 -24.59
N GLU A 34 -23.56 22.45 -24.26
CA GLU A 34 -24.01 21.40 -25.21
C GLU A 34 -22.95 21.13 -26.30
N VAL A 35 -21.69 21.04 -25.88
CA VAL A 35 -20.60 20.69 -26.79
C VAL A 35 -20.84 19.27 -27.32
N PRO A 36 -20.74 19.04 -28.65
CA PRO A 36 -20.88 17.70 -29.21
C PRO A 36 -19.93 16.70 -28.55
N SER A 37 -20.45 15.55 -28.09
CA SER A 37 -19.65 14.52 -27.41
C SER A 37 -18.46 14.04 -28.24
N LYS A 38 -18.61 14.04 -29.57
CA LYS A 38 -17.57 13.69 -30.54
C LYS A 38 -16.29 14.52 -30.37
N LEU A 39 -16.38 15.83 -30.06
CA LEU A 39 -15.21 16.69 -29.88
C LEU A 39 -14.44 16.31 -28.61
N THR A 40 -15.17 16.07 -27.51
CA THR A 40 -14.60 15.60 -26.25
C THR A 40 -13.95 14.23 -26.41
N GLU A 41 -14.60 13.30 -27.12
CA GLU A 41 -14.04 11.97 -27.42
C GLU A 41 -12.75 12.06 -28.24
N VAL A 42 -12.70 12.93 -29.25
CA VAL A 42 -11.48 13.16 -30.04
C VAL A 42 -10.35 13.68 -29.17
N LEU A 43 -10.60 14.68 -28.30
CA LEU A 43 -9.58 15.18 -27.37
C LEU A 43 -9.07 14.07 -26.45
N ILE A 44 -9.96 13.27 -25.86
CA ILE A 44 -9.56 12.17 -24.96
C ILE A 44 -8.70 11.14 -25.71
N GLN A 45 -9.10 10.77 -26.93
CA GLN A 45 -8.36 9.80 -27.74
C GLN A 45 -6.97 10.29 -28.16
N GLU A 46 -6.81 11.59 -28.45
CA GLU A 46 -5.51 12.19 -28.82
C GLU A 46 -4.64 12.52 -27.60
N GLY A 47 -5.24 12.77 -26.43
CA GLY A 47 -4.49 13.01 -25.20
C GLY A 47 -3.71 11.80 -24.69
N ILE A 48 -4.21 10.58 -24.93
CA ILE A 48 -3.53 9.34 -24.51
C ILE A 48 -2.13 9.21 -25.14
N PRO A 49 -1.97 9.23 -26.49
CA PRO A 49 -0.65 9.15 -27.12
C PRO A 49 0.22 10.38 -26.82
N ALA A 50 -0.36 11.59 -26.74
CA ALA A 50 0.39 12.80 -26.40
C ALA A 50 0.99 12.76 -24.99
N ASN A 51 0.22 12.29 -24.00
CA ASN A 51 0.70 12.13 -22.63
C ASN A 51 1.76 11.04 -22.51
N ARG A 52 1.59 9.92 -23.24
CA ARG A 52 2.63 8.89 -23.33
C ARG A 52 3.93 9.47 -23.89
N GLN A 53 3.85 10.27 -24.95
CA GLN A 53 5.02 10.90 -25.54
C GLN A 53 5.69 11.90 -24.58
N LEU A 54 4.91 12.67 -23.82
CA LEU A 54 5.44 13.57 -22.79
C LEU A 54 6.23 12.81 -21.72
N GLU A 55 5.69 11.70 -21.20
CA GLU A 55 6.37 10.88 -20.20
C GLU A 55 7.69 10.27 -20.74
N ARG A 56 7.73 9.92 -22.03
CA ARG A 56 8.97 9.46 -22.69
C ARG A 56 10.03 10.56 -22.74
N LEU A 57 9.63 11.77 -23.12
CA LEU A 57 10.55 12.93 -23.18
C LEU A 57 11.10 13.29 -21.80
N LYS A 58 10.27 13.25 -20.75
CA LYS A 58 10.70 13.45 -19.36
C LYS A 58 11.75 12.43 -18.91
N LYS A 59 11.58 11.15 -19.26
CA LYS A 59 12.54 10.08 -18.95
C LYS A 59 13.84 10.20 -19.74
N ARG A 60 13.84 10.94 -20.86
CA ARG A 60 14.98 11.07 -21.79
C ARG A 60 15.51 9.73 -22.30
N GLU A 61 14.65 8.73 -22.36
CA GLU A 61 14.96 7.38 -22.84
C GLU A 61 14.72 7.27 -24.35
N PHE A 62 15.54 6.45 -25.02
CA PHE A 62 15.36 5.99 -26.39
C PHE A 62 15.18 4.48 -26.38
N ARG A 63 13.98 4.02 -26.70
CA ARG A 63 13.60 2.62 -26.46
C ARG A 63 13.74 1.81 -27.74
N ILE A 64 14.60 0.79 -27.72
CA ILE A 64 14.83 -0.14 -28.83
C ILE A 64 14.31 -1.51 -28.41
N ALA A 65 13.29 -2.02 -29.09
CA ALA A 65 12.79 -3.36 -28.85
C ALA A 65 13.45 -4.37 -29.79
N VAL A 66 13.93 -5.50 -29.26
CA VAL A 66 14.44 -6.62 -30.05
C VAL A 66 13.40 -7.74 -29.99
N VAL A 67 12.88 -8.12 -31.16
CA VAL A 67 11.77 -9.07 -31.29
C VAL A 67 12.05 -10.10 -32.37
N GLY A 68 11.37 -11.23 -32.31
CA GLY A 68 11.62 -12.37 -33.19
C GLY A 68 11.11 -13.68 -32.59
N LEU A 69 10.96 -14.69 -33.45
CA LEU A 69 10.47 -16.01 -33.10
C LEU A 69 11.38 -16.71 -32.08
N GLU A 70 10.85 -17.73 -31.41
CA GLU A 70 11.69 -18.60 -30.59
C GLU A 70 12.80 -19.22 -31.44
N LYS A 71 14.03 -19.23 -30.92
CA LYS A 71 15.24 -19.72 -31.61
C LYS A 71 15.63 -18.93 -32.87
N ALA A 72 15.19 -17.67 -33.01
CA ALA A 72 15.65 -16.76 -34.05
C ALA A 72 17.03 -16.13 -33.79
N GLU A 73 17.67 -16.43 -32.64
CA GLU A 73 18.95 -15.85 -32.15
C GLU A 73 18.87 -14.47 -31.48
N LYS A 74 17.74 -14.11 -30.84
CA LYS A 74 17.59 -12.82 -30.14
C LYS A 74 18.66 -12.58 -29.06
N SER A 75 18.79 -13.51 -28.11
CA SER A 75 19.77 -13.40 -27.02
C SER A 75 21.21 -13.46 -27.54
N THR A 76 21.47 -14.27 -28.58
CA THR A 76 22.77 -14.29 -29.29
C THR A 76 23.07 -12.95 -29.97
N PHE A 77 22.07 -12.32 -30.59
CA PHE A 77 22.18 -11.00 -31.20
C PHE A 77 22.49 -9.93 -30.16
N ILE A 78 21.80 -9.94 -29.02
CA ILE A 78 22.08 -9.00 -27.91
C ILE A 78 23.49 -9.24 -27.34
N ASN A 79 23.93 -10.48 -27.19
CA ASN A 79 25.30 -10.80 -26.77
C ASN A 79 26.34 -10.28 -27.77
N ALA A 80 26.09 -10.47 -29.07
CA ALA A 80 26.92 -9.94 -30.14
C ALA A 80 26.95 -8.41 -30.12
N TRP A 81 25.81 -7.79 -29.80
CA TRP A 81 25.71 -6.34 -29.65
C TRP A 81 26.54 -5.82 -28.47
N LEU A 82 26.44 -6.47 -27.31
CA LEU A 82 27.18 -6.12 -26.10
C LEU A 82 28.66 -6.53 -26.14
N GLU A 83 29.08 -7.31 -27.15
CA GLU A 83 30.42 -7.90 -27.27
C GLU A 83 30.78 -8.73 -26.04
N CYS A 84 29.77 -9.37 -25.46
CA CYS A 84 29.88 -10.19 -24.26
C CYS A 84 28.80 -11.26 -24.27
N ASP A 85 29.18 -12.51 -24.04
CA ASP A 85 28.29 -13.66 -24.04
C ASP A 85 27.48 -13.73 -22.72
N LEU A 86 26.53 -12.82 -22.56
CA LEU A 86 25.89 -12.51 -21.28
C LEU A 86 24.56 -13.23 -21.06
N LEU A 87 23.65 -13.15 -22.03
CA LEU A 87 22.33 -13.78 -22.00
C LEU A 87 22.42 -15.24 -22.46
N PRO A 88 21.69 -16.17 -21.84
CA PRO A 88 21.72 -17.57 -22.24
C PRO A 88 21.12 -17.75 -23.65
N ALA A 89 21.94 -18.27 -24.58
CA ALA A 89 21.59 -18.31 -26.00
C ALA A 89 20.84 -19.58 -26.45
N LYS A 90 21.05 -20.76 -25.82
CA LYS A 90 20.30 -22.01 -26.13
C LYS A 90 20.13 -22.97 -24.94
N GLY A 91 18.96 -23.63 -24.93
CA GLY A 91 18.35 -24.50 -23.91
C GLY A 91 16.85 -24.70 -24.25
N GLY A 92 16.00 -25.13 -23.31
CA GLY A 92 14.52 -25.11 -23.44
C GLY A 92 13.96 -23.68 -23.58
N ARG A 93 12.86 -23.33 -22.92
CA ARG A 93 12.42 -21.92 -22.84
C ARG A 93 13.54 -21.10 -22.17
N CYS A 94 14.27 -20.28 -22.92
CA CYS A 94 15.50 -19.62 -22.43
C CYS A 94 15.26 -18.34 -21.60
N THR A 95 14.05 -17.78 -21.67
CA THR A 95 13.72 -16.48 -21.06
C THR A 95 12.34 -16.57 -20.40
N PHE A 96 12.31 -16.68 -19.07
CA PHE A 96 11.06 -16.65 -18.29
C PHE A 96 10.69 -15.24 -17.83
N THR A 97 11.68 -14.34 -17.85
CA THR A 97 11.61 -12.99 -17.28
C THR A 97 12.06 -11.98 -18.33
N THR A 98 11.29 -10.91 -18.51
CA THR A 98 11.65 -9.80 -19.40
C THR A 98 12.95 -9.15 -18.94
N THR A 99 13.91 -8.98 -19.86
CA THR A 99 15.20 -8.34 -19.59
C THR A 99 15.28 -7.00 -20.29
N GLN A 100 15.67 -5.97 -19.52
CA GLN A 100 15.83 -4.60 -20.00
C GLN A 100 17.29 -4.19 -19.81
N ILE A 101 17.92 -3.67 -20.85
CA ILE A 101 19.33 -3.28 -20.79
C ILE A 101 19.43 -1.78 -21.02
N TYR A 102 19.79 -1.05 -19.97
CA TYR A 102 19.90 0.39 -19.92
C TYR A 102 21.35 0.83 -20.16
N SER A 103 21.53 1.87 -20.98
CA SER A 103 22.83 2.55 -21.13
C SER A 103 23.14 3.43 -19.92
N VAL A 104 24.32 3.29 -19.32
CA VAL A 104 24.85 4.23 -18.31
C VAL A 104 26.19 4.83 -18.75
N LYS A 105 26.50 6.06 -18.34
CA LYS A 105 27.74 6.72 -18.76
C LYS A 105 28.96 6.31 -17.93
N SER A 106 28.76 6.18 -16.62
CA SER A 106 29.84 5.92 -15.68
C SER A 106 29.91 4.43 -15.34
N GLU A 107 31.13 3.90 -15.21
CA GLU A 107 31.35 2.55 -14.68
C GLU A 107 30.76 2.38 -13.27
N SER A 108 30.71 3.45 -12.48
CA SER A 108 30.14 3.44 -11.12
C SER A 108 28.63 3.25 -11.08
N GLU A 109 27.93 3.45 -12.20
CA GLU A 109 26.47 3.33 -12.29
C GLU A 109 26.02 1.94 -12.75
N GLN A 110 26.98 1.07 -13.11
CA GLN A 110 26.69 -0.28 -13.59
C GLN A 110 26.15 -1.18 -12.49
N ARG A 111 25.00 -1.78 -12.75
CA ARG A 111 24.29 -2.63 -11.79
C ARG A 111 23.25 -3.51 -12.47
N LEU A 112 22.92 -4.63 -11.83
CA LEU A 112 21.75 -5.44 -12.15
C LEU A 112 20.70 -5.20 -11.07
N GLU A 113 19.52 -4.73 -11.48
CA GLU A 113 18.34 -4.65 -10.63
C GLU A 113 17.41 -5.81 -10.97
N VAL A 114 17.08 -6.64 -9.98
CA VAL A 114 16.13 -7.75 -10.12
C VAL A 114 14.87 -7.37 -9.37
N GLN A 115 13.77 -7.17 -10.10
CA GLN A 115 12.48 -6.90 -9.48
C GLN A 115 11.72 -8.18 -9.26
N THR A 116 11.29 -8.42 -8.02
CA THR A 116 10.55 -9.63 -7.66
C THR A 116 9.05 -9.39 -7.77
N ARG A 117 8.30 -10.42 -8.17
CA ARG A 117 6.82 -10.37 -8.20
C ARG A 117 6.26 -10.22 -6.80
N SER A 118 5.28 -9.34 -6.63
CA SER A 118 4.46 -9.31 -5.42
C SER A 118 3.63 -10.59 -5.28
N GLU A 119 3.08 -10.81 -4.08
CA GLU A 119 2.24 -11.98 -3.81
C GLU A 119 1.01 -12.03 -4.71
N GLU A 120 0.36 -10.89 -4.93
CA GLU A 120 -0.76 -10.72 -5.86
C GLU A 120 -0.36 -11.01 -7.31
N GLN A 121 0.78 -10.47 -7.77
CA GLN A 121 1.29 -10.70 -9.12
C GLN A 121 1.61 -12.17 -9.37
N PHE A 122 2.16 -12.87 -8.38
CA PHE A 122 2.47 -14.29 -8.46
C PHE A 122 1.21 -15.17 -8.47
N ILE A 123 0.20 -14.84 -7.66
CA ILE A 123 -1.10 -15.53 -7.68
C ILE A 123 -1.77 -15.37 -9.05
N ASN A 124 -1.70 -14.17 -9.64
CA ASN A 124 -2.24 -13.94 -10.98
C ASN A 124 -1.51 -14.77 -12.05
N LEU A 125 -0.17 -14.86 -11.98
CA LEU A 125 0.61 -15.74 -12.86
C LEU A 125 0.15 -17.21 -12.75
N LEU A 126 -0.06 -17.72 -11.54
CA LEU A 126 -0.54 -19.10 -11.33
C LEU A 126 -1.91 -19.34 -11.99
N LYS A 127 -2.86 -18.42 -11.79
CA LYS A 127 -4.19 -18.50 -12.43
C LYS A 127 -4.10 -18.49 -13.95
N GLU A 128 -3.24 -17.66 -14.51
CA GLU A 128 -3.02 -17.58 -15.97
C GLU A 128 -2.43 -18.88 -16.52
N LEU A 129 -1.42 -19.44 -15.84
CA LEU A 129 -0.82 -20.73 -16.24
C LEU A 129 -1.83 -21.89 -16.18
N GLU A 130 -2.76 -21.85 -15.23
CA GLU A 130 -3.88 -22.81 -15.15
C GLU A 130 -4.86 -22.66 -16.32
N ILE A 131 -5.20 -21.43 -16.70
CA ILE A 131 -6.11 -21.13 -17.83
C ILE A 131 -5.49 -21.59 -19.16
N VAL A 132 -4.21 -21.31 -19.38
CA VAL A 132 -3.48 -21.67 -20.61
C VAL A 132 -3.14 -23.17 -20.64
N GLY A 133 -3.27 -23.87 -19.51
CA GLY A 133 -3.01 -25.30 -19.42
C GLY A 133 -1.50 -25.64 -19.43
N ALA A 134 -0.65 -24.72 -18.98
CA ALA A 134 0.81 -24.86 -18.92
C ALA A 134 1.25 -25.82 -17.80
N LYS A 135 0.99 -27.12 -17.98
CA LYS A 135 1.20 -28.17 -16.97
C LYS A 135 2.66 -28.33 -16.55
N GLU A 136 3.61 -28.06 -17.44
CA GLU A 136 5.04 -28.16 -17.15
C GLU A 136 5.52 -27.02 -16.25
N ASP A 137 5.23 -25.76 -16.60
CA ASP A 137 5.53 -24.59 -15.76
C ASP A 137 4.90 -24.71 -14.35
N LEU A 138 3.64 -25.15 -14.26
CA LEU A 138 2.95 -25.36 -12.98
C LEU A 138 3.61 -26.45 -12.12
N LYS A 139 4.14 -27.50 -12.76
CA LYS A 139 4.85 -28.58 -12.05
C LYS A 139 6.18 -28.07 -11.49
N THR A 140 6.93 -27.33 -12.31
CA THR A 140 8.22 -26.74 -11.91
C THR A 140 8.06 -25.71 -10.79
N ILE A 141 7.03 -24.85 -10.86
CA ILE A 141 6.73 -23.89 -9.80
C ILE A 141 6.42 -24.61 -8.48
N ARG A 142 5.62 -25.69 -8.52
CA ARG A 142 5.31 -26.49 -7.33
C ARG A 142 6.55 -27.18 -6.75
N GLU A 143 7.45 -27.67 -7.61
CA GLU A 143 8.70 -28.32 -7.20
C GLU A 143 9.64 -27.33 -6.48
N TYR A 144 9.72 -26.09 -6.94
CA TYR A 144 10.62 -25.06 -6.40
C TYR A 144 9.94 -23.98 -5.56
N GLU A 145 8.71 -24.20 -5.10
CA GLU A 145 7.89 -23.20 -4.38
C GLU A 145 8.62 -22.58 -3.17
N THR A 146 9.38 -23.39 -2.42
CA THR A 146 10.17 -22.90 -1.27
C THR A 146 11.25 -21.90 -1.67
N THR A 147 11.90 -22.12 -2.82
CA THR A 147 12.93 -21.24 -3.36
C THR A 147 12.30 -19.97 -3.94
N LEU A 148 11.19 -20.10 -4.67
CA LEU A 148 10.44 -18.98 -5.21
C LEU A 148 9.84 -18.08 -4.11
N GLN A 149 9.38 -18.66 -3.01
CA GLN A 149 8.94 -17.91 -1.82
C GLN A 149 10.11 -17.16 -1.17
N LYS A 150 11.29 -17.78 -1.07
CA LYS A 150 12.48 -17.13 -0.53
C LYS A 150 12.87 -15.90 -1.36
N VAL A 151 12.95 -16.04 -2.68
CA VAL A 151 13.26 -14.93 -3.59
C VAL A 151 12.25 -13.79 -3.44
N ARG A 152 10.95 -14.09 -3.37
CA ARG A 152 9.90 -13.08 -3.17
C ARG A 152 10.00 -12.38 -1.81
N ARG A 153 10.40 -13.08 -0.74
CA ARG A 153 10.61 -12.50 0.60
C ARG A 153 11.86 -11.61 0.67
N GLU A 154 12.91 -11.97 -0.05
CA GLU A 154 14.13 -11.16 -0.14
C GLU A 154 13.88 -9.83 -0.88
N GLY A 155 12.86 -9.79 -1.73
CA GLY A 155 12.41 -8.57 -2.41
C GLY A 155 13.34 -8.14 -3.54
N ASN A 156 13.26 -6.87 -3.92
CA ASN A 156 14.05 -6.31 -5.02
C ASN A 156 15.55 -6.31 -4.69
N LEU A 157 16.37 -6.80 -5.60
CA LEU A 157 17.82 -6.88 -5.45
C LEU A 157 18.51 -5.88 -6.35
N VAL A 158 19.59 -5.25 -5.86
CA VAL A 158 20.47 -4.38 -6.64
C VAL A 158 21.90 -4.86 -6.48
N ILE A 159 22.52 -5.27 -7.58
CA ILE A 159 23.86 -5.86 -7.60
C ILE A 159 24.78 -4.96 -8.44
N PRO A 160 25.62 -4.12 -7.84
CA PRO A 160 26.60 -3.34 -8.58
C PRO A 160 27.70 -4.25 -9.14
N PHE A 161 28.26 -3.89 -10.30
CA PHE A 161 29.39 -4.63 -10.90
C PHE A 161 30.36 -3.67 -11.60
N THR A 162 31.61 -4.09 -11.75
CA THR A 162 32.64 -3.33 -12.48
C THR A 162 32.82 -3.87 -13.89
N ARG A 163 32.92 -5.20 -14.02
CA ARG A 163 33.02 -5.89 -15.31
C ARG A 163 31.71 -6.58 -15.65
N LEU A 164 31.29 -6.49 -16.90
CA LEU A 164 30.03 -7.07 -17.38
C LEU A 164 30.01 -8.60 -17.23
N GLU A 165 31.17 -9.24 -17.27
CA GLU A 165 31.30 -10.68 -17.12
C GLU A 165 30.97 -11.15 -15.69
N ASP A 166 31.16 -10.31 -14.68
CA ASP A 166 30.97 -10.66 -13.26
C ASP A 166 29.50 -10.90 -12.92
N ILE A 167 28.58 -10.30 -13.67
CA ILE A 167 27.13 -10.37 -13.40
C ILE A 167 26.43 -11.52 -14.14
N ARG A 168 27.15 -12.22 -15.02
CA ARG A 168 26.61 -13.27 -15.90
C ARG A 168 25.86 -14.36 -15.15
N GLU A 169 26.48 -14.93 -14.12
CA GLU A 169 25.87 -16.01 -13.32
C GLU A 169 24.61 -15.54 -12.59
N GLN A 170 24.60 -14.31 -12.07
CA GLN A 170 23.43 -13.73 -11.43
C GLN A 170 22.31 -13.47 -12.45
N LEU A 171 22.64 -12.94 -13.62
CA LEU A 171 21.66 -12.72 -14.68
C LEU A 171 21.05 -14.03 -15.15
N LYS A 172 21.87 -15.06 -15.40
CA LYS A 172 21.41 -16.41 -15.78
C LYS A 172 20.50 -17.01 -14.72
N LYS A 173 20.86 -16.87 -13.44
CA LYS A 173 20.06 -17.33 -12.30
C LYS A 173 18.67 -16.69 -12.26
N TYR A 174 18.54 -15.37 -12.44
CA TYR A 174 17.26 -14.68 -12.29
C TYR A 174 16.42 -14.58 -13.58
N VAL A 175 17.03 -14.77 -14.76
CA VAL A 175 16.35 -14.66 -16.06
C VAL A 175 15.97 -16.03 -16.66
N ALA A 176 16.80 -17.05 -16.46
CA ALA A 176 16.68 -18.33 -17.17
C ALA A 176 16.58 -19.58 -16.28
N ASP A 177 17.06 -19.54 -15.03
CA ASP A 177 16.91 -20.69 -14.12
C ASP A 177 15.48 -20.74 -13.57
N GLU A 178 14.72 -21.75 -13.99
CA GLU A 178 13.33 -22.01 -13.59
C GLU A 178 13.13 -22.04 -12.06
N LYS A 179 14.18 -22.38 -11.30
CA LYS A 179 14.15 -22.40 -9.83
C LYS A 179 13.95 -21.01 -9.21
N TYR A 180 14.28 -19.95 -9.95
CA TYR A 180 14.24 -18.57 -9.47
C TYR A 180 13.39 -17.66 -10.36
N ALA A 181 13.44 -17.84 -11.68
CA ALA A 181 12.92 -16.88 -12.65
C ALA A 181 11.40 -16.65 -12.56
N HIS A 182 10.60 -17.67 -12.18
CA HIS A 182 9.15 -17.49 -11.98
C HIS A 182 8.79 -16.50 -10.85
N ALA A 183 9.70 -16.27 -9.89
CA ALA A 183 9.54 -15.28 -8.83
C ALA A 183 9.96 -13.86 -9.27
N VAL A 184 10.63 -13.71 -10.41
CA VAL A 184 11.20 -12.44 -10.89
C VAL A 184 10.26 -11.82 -11.91
N LEU A 185 9.82 -10.59 -11.66
CA LEU A 185 8.98 -9.83 -12.57
C LEU A 185 9.78 -9.35 -13.79
N GLU A 186 10.91 -8.69 -13.54
CA GLU A 186 11.80 -8.16 -14.58
C GLU A 186 13.24 -8.05 -14.08
N ALA A 187 14.19 -8.13 -15.01
CA ALA A 187 15.61 -7.89 -14.76
C ALA A 187 16.07 -6.66 -15.55
N ARG A 188 16.66 -5.68 -14.86
CA ARG A 188 17.17 -4.44 -15.46
C ARG A 188 18.69 -4.38 -15.32
N LEU A 189 19.38 -4.48 -16.44
CA LEU A 189 20.84 -4.42 -16.51
C LEU A 189 21.28 -3.03 -16.94
N TYR A 190 22.05 -2.33 -16.12
CA TYR A 190 22.62 -1.03 -16.45
C TYR A 190 24.09 -1.23 -16.80
N THR A 191 24.47 -0.92 -18.05
CA THR A 191 25.84 -1.11 -18.55
C THR A 191 26.34 0.05 -19.39
N ASN A 192 27.63 0.33 -19.31
CA ASN A 192 28.29 1.33 -20.17
C ASN A 192 28.62 0.82 -21.58
N LYS A 193 28.46 -0.49 -21.84
CA LYS A 193 28.66 -1.07 -23.18
C LYS A 193 27.65 -0.58 -24.21
N LEU A 194 26.53 -0.02 -23.75
CA LEU A 194 25.51 0.65 -24.57
C LEU A 194 25.66 2.18 -24.59
N ALA A 195 26.65 2.75 -23.93
CA ALA A 195 26.78 4.20 -23.69
C ALA A 195 27.12 5.04 -24.94
N GLN A 196 27.16 4.44 -26.12
CA GLN A 196 27.46 5.16 -27.36
C GLN A 196 26.38 6.21 -27.72
N ALA A 197 25.16 6.10 -27.17
CA ALA A 197 24.22 7.20 -27.11
C ALA A 197 23.46 7.23 -25.76
N GLU A 198 23.09 8.44 -25.30
CA GLU A 198 22.34 8.61 -24.05
C GLU A 198 20.93 7.99 -24.12
N GLY A 199 20.60 7.24 -23.07
CA GLY A 199 19.24 6.81 -22.79
C GLY A 199 18.78 5.60 -23.60
N ILE A 200 19.67 4.86 -24.26
CA ILE A 200 19.27 3.64 -24.98
C ILE A 200 18.79 2.59 -23.98
N VAL A 201 17.59 2.07 -24.22
CA VAL A 201 17.04 0.92 -23.50
C VAL A 201 16.75 -0.18 -24.49
N PHE A 202 17.47 -1.30 -24.39
CA PHE A 202 17.19 -2.52 -25.14
C PHE A 202 16.19 -3.38 -24.38
N TYR A 203 15.11 -3.76 -25.05
CA TYR A 203 14.14 -4.70 -24.53
C TYR A 203 14.31 -6.06 -25.20
N ASP A 204 14.65 -7.08 -24.42
CA ASP A 204 14.55 -8.48 -24.86
C ASP A 204 13.15 -8.99 -24.53
N VAL A 205 12.32 -9.08 -25.58
CA VAL A 205 10.94 -9.53 -25.43
C VAL A 205 10.89 -11.06 -25.59
N PRO A 206 10.20 -11.79 -24.69
CA PRO A 206 9.98 -13.23 -24.83
C PRO A 206 9.47 -13.62 -26.23
N GLY A 207 9.75 -14.86 -26.67
CA GLY A 207 9.27 -15.35 -27.97
C GLY A 207 7.75 -15.24 -28.11
N SER A 208 7.28 -14.67 -29.21
CA SER A 208 5.84 -14.48 -29.51
C SER A 208 5.04 -15.78 -29.63
N ASP A 209 5.72 -16.94 -29.68
CA ASP A 209 5.13 -18.27 -29.84
C ASP A 209 4.87 -18.96 -28.49
N SER A 210 5.18 -18.32 -27.35
CA SER A 210 5.16 -18.94 -26.01
C SER A 210 3.75 -19.12 -25.39
N GLY A 211 2.68 -19.03 -26.17
CA GLY A 211 1.30 -19.43 -25.79
C GLY A 211 0.59 -18.66 -24.67
N LEU A 212 1.25 -17.74 -23.97
CA LEU A 212 0.70 -16.98 -22.84
C LEU A 212 0.07 -15.65 -23.30
N THR A 213 -1.21 -15.46 -23.02
CA THR A 213 -1.99 -14.26 -23.37
C THR A 213 -1.39 -12.96 -22.83
N LYS A 214 -0.79 -12.98 -21.62
CA LYS A 214 -0.15 -11.78 -21.04
C LYS A 214 1.17 -11.39 -21.71
N HIS A 215 1.91 -12.35 -22.27
CA HIS A 215 3.10 -12.02 -23.07
C HIS A 215 2.73 -11.27 -24.35
N VAL A 216 1.53 -11.50 -24.90
CA VAL A 216 1.03 -10.73 -26.05
C VAL A 216 0.70 -9.30 -25.64
N ASP A 217 0.06 -9.11 -24.49
CA ASP A 217 -0.28 -7.78 -23.98
C ASP A 217 0.97 -6.98 -23.55
N GLU A 218 1.92 -7.61 -22.86
CA GLU A 218 3.23 -7.04 -22.53
C GLU A 218 4.01 -6.67 -23.79
N THR A 219 4.07 -7.58 -24.78
CA THR A 219 4.72 -7.32 -26.08
C THR A 219 4.05 -6.16 -26.81
N LYS A 220 2.72 -6.09 -26.79
CA LYS A 220 1.97 -5.02 -27.42
C LYS A 220 2.24 -3.68 -26.74
N GLU A 221 2.22 -3.62 -25.42
CA GLU A 221 2.50 -2.41 -24.66
C GLU A 221 3.94 -1.93 -24.92
N MET A 222 4.92 -2.83 -24.85
CA MET A 222 6.34 -2.54 -25.12
C MET A 222 6.57 -2.05 -26.55
N LEU A 223 6.02 -2.73 -27.56
CA LEU A 223 6.12 -2.32 -28.96
C LEU A 223 5.40 -0.99 -29.21
N SER A 224 4.32 -0.71 -28.47
CA SER A 224 3.63 0.58 -28.58
C SER A 224 4.44 1.76 -28.00
N ASP A 225 5.40 1.47 -27.12
CA ASP A 225 6.19 2.48 -26.41
C ASP A 225 7.65 2.58 -26.88
N CYS A 226 8.00 1.90 -27.98
CA CYS A 226 9.36 1.90 -28.54
C CYS A 226 9.58 2.99 -29.61
N ASP A 227 10.84 3.43 -29.76
CA ASP A 227 11.31 4.36 -30.80
C ASP A 227 11.87 3.63 -32.03
N ALA A 228 12.42 2.45 -31.83
CA ALA A 228 12.89 1.55 -32.88
C ALA A 228 12.57 0.10 -32.53
N VAL A 229 12.33 -0.72 -33.56
CA VAL A 229 12.12 -2.17 -33.43
C VAL A 229 13.12 -2.89 -34.32
N ILE A 230 13.87 -3.83 -33.75
CA ILE A 230 14.75 -4.75 -34.48
C ILE A 230 14.06 -6.11 -34.52
N VAL A 231 13.67 -6.54 -35.71
CA VAL A 231 13.10 -7.86 -35.97
C VAL A 231 14.21 -8.81 -36.37
N ILE A 232 14.46 -9.83 -35.55
CA ILE A 232 15.37 -10.92 -35.88
C ILE A 232 14.57 -12.01 -36.60
N GLN A 233 14.86 -12.19 -37.89
CA GLN A 233 14.14 -13.09 -38.78
C GLN A 233 15.07 -14.18 -39.30
N ARG A 234 14.64 -15.44 -39.19
CA ARG A 234 15.42 -16.60 -39.66
C ARG A 234 14.97 -17.11 -41.03
N PHE A 235 13.68 -17.01 -41.34
CA PHE A 235 13.08 -17.60 -42.54
C PHE A 235 12.93 -16.54 -43.62
N ARG A 236 12.81 -16.95 -44.90
CA ARG A 236 12.67 -16.02 -46.02
C ARG A 236 11.35 -15.25 -46.00
N SER A 237 10.28 -15.90 -45.56
CA SER A 237 8.93 -15.32 -45.55
C SER A 237 8.51 -14.92 -44.14
N ILE A 238 7.79 -13.81 -44.06
CA ILE A 238 7.23 -13.28 -42.81
C ILE A 238 6.18 -14.26 -42.27
N ARG A 239 6.35 -14.70 -41.03
CA ARG A 239 5.42 -15.59 -40.31
C ARG A 239 4.32 -14.83 -39.59
N GLU A 240 3.29 -15.54 -39.11
CA GLU A 240 2.16 -14.93 -38.39
C GLU A 240 2.58 -14.13 -37.16
N ALA A 241 3.57 -14.61 -36.40
CA ALA A 241 4.07 -13.90 -35.23
C ALA A 241 4.78 -12.58 -35.60
N GLU A 242 5.52 -12.55 -36.70
CA GLU A 242 6.15 -11.34 -37.24
C GLU A 242 5.09 -10.37 -37.81
N LEU A 243 4.00 -10.88 -38.40
CA LEU A 243 2.84 -10.05 -38.78
C LEU A 243 2.14 -9.41 -37.57
N ASN A 244 2.09 -10.10 -36.44
CA ASN A 244 1.52 -9.54 -35.22
C ASN A 244 2.40 -8.41 -34.67
N ILE A 245 3.73 -8.53 -34.73
CA ILE A 245 4.67 -7.46 -34.38
C ILE A 245 4.41 -6.21 -35.24
N ILE A 246 4.22 -6.39 -36.55
CA ILE A 246 3.89 -5.29 -37.48
C ILE A 246 2.58 -4.61 -37.03
N LYS A 247 1.51 -5.38 -36.81
CA LYS A 247 0.21 -4.86 -36.36
C LYS A 247 0.29 -4.12 -35.02
N PHE A 248 1.04 -4.65 -34.06
CA PHE A 248 1.18 -4.01 -32.75
C PHE A 248 1.98 -2.72 -32.83
N THR A 249 2.99 -2.66 -33.71
CA THR A 249 3.77 -1.45 -33.95
C THR A 249 2.92 -0.35 -34.60
N GLU A 250 2.02 -0.70 -35.54
CA GLU A 250 1.05 0.24 -36.15
C GLU A 250 0.04 0.79 -35.14
N GLN A 251 -0.49 -0.07 -34.26
CA GLN A 251 -1.48 0.34 -33.27
C GLN A 251 -0.92 1.31 -32.22
N GLY A 252 0.40 1.26 -31.98
CA GLY A 252 1.05 2.06 -30.96
C GLY A 252 1.19 3.54 -31.29
N ASP A 253 1.65 3.86 -32.50
CA ASP A 253 1.85 5.24 -32.95
C ASP A 253 1.09 5.49 -34.26
N LYS A 254 -0.12 6.05 -34.16
CA LYS A 254 -0.97 6.37 -35.33
C LYS A 254 -0.32 7.32 -36.33
N ASN A 255 0.62 8.15 -35.86
CA ASN A 255 1.22 9.24 -36.64
C ASN A 255 2.59 8.89 -37.23
N ILE A 256 3.11 7.69 -36.98
CA ILE A 256 4.41 7.23 -37.51
C ILE A 256 4.20 5.95 -38.32
N THR A 257 4.87 5.86 -39.47
CA THR A 257 4.82 4.63 -40.27
C THR A 257 5.74 3.57 -39.69
N ILE A 258 5.40 2.28 -39.85
CA ILE A 258 6.28 1.19 -39.39
C ILE A 258 7.68 1.31 -40.01
N ALA A 259 7.74 1.68 -41.29
CA ALA A 259 8.98 1.81 -42.05
C ALA A 259 9.95 2.84 -41.45
N ASP A 260 9.44 3.86 -40.74
CA ASP A 260 10.29 4.83 -40.05
C ASP A 260 11.05 4.17 -38.88
N LYS A 261 10.48 3.15 -38.22
CA LYS A 261 11.00 2.60 -36.95
C LYS A 261 11.65 1.22 -37.03
N LEU A 262 11.29 0.43 -38.05
CA LEU A 262 11.59 -0.99 -38.08
C LEU A 262 12.94 -1.25 -38.76
N PHE A 263 13.67 -2.21 -38.22
CA PHE A 263 14.92 -2.75 -38.77
C PHE A 263 14.79 -4.27 -38.78
N VAL A 264 15.32 -4.93 -39.81
CA VAL A 264 15.29 -6.39 -39.93
C VAL A 264 16.72 -6.92 -39.97
N PHE A 265 17.00 -7.88 -39.10
CA PHE A 265 18.21 -8.68 -39.13
C PHE A 265 17.86 -10.09 -39.60
N LEU A 266 18.27 -10.43 -40.83
CA LEU A 266 18.14 -11.77 -41.38
C LEU A 266 19.26 -12.64 -40.78
N SER A 267 18.92 -13.43 -39.77
CA SER A 267 19.86 -14.25 -39.00
C SER A 267 20.20 -15.58 -39.69
N HIS A 268 21.20 -16.28 -39.16
CA HIS A 268 21.62 -17.62 -39.61
C HIS A 268 22.08 -17.74 -41.08
N ILE A 269 22.69 -16.70 -41.64
CA ILE A 269 23.24 -16.79 -43.00
C ILE A 269 24.28 -17.91 -43.16
N ASP A 270 24.99 -18.26 -42.07
CA ASP A 270 26.00 -19.32 -42.00
C ASP A 270 25.41 -20.73 -42.17
N SER A 271 24.09 -20.87 -42.07
CA SER A 271 23.37 -22.12 -42.33
C SER A 271 22.98 -22.33 -43.79
N LEU A 272 23.16 -21.31 -44.65
CA LEU A 272 22.83 -21.38 -46.06
C LEU A 272 23.90 -22.15 -46.85
N GLY A 273 23.49 -22.81 -47.94
CA GLY A 273 24.36 -23.72 -48.69
C GLY A 273 25.20 -23.07 -49.79
N SER A 274 24.87 -21.85 -50.24
CA SER A 274 25.59 -21.16 -51.32
C SER A 274 25.37 -19.64 -51.31
N ALA A 275 26.27 -18.90 -51.97
CA ALA A 275 26.16 -17.44 -52.15
C ALA A 275 24.89 -17.05 -52.93
N GLU A 276 24.47 -17.86 -53.91
CA GLU A 276 23.21 -17.68 -54.63
C GLU A 276 22.00 -17.85 -53.71
N ALA A 277 22.04 -18.83 -52.79
CA ALA A 277 20.97 -19.03 -51.83
C ALA A 277 20.85 -17.88 -50.82
N LEU A 278 21.98 -17.22 -50.48
CA LEU A 278 21.99 -16.00 -49.68
C LEU A 278 21.36 -14.83 -50.42
N LYS A 279 21.76 -14.57 -51.67
CA LYS A 279 21.17 -13.51 -52.51
C LYS A 279 19.65 -13.69 -52.64
N ASN A 280 19.20 -14.91 -53.00
CA ASN A 280 17.78 -15.22 -53.11
C ASN A 280 17.06 -15.06 -51.76
N HIS A 281 17.67 -15.45 -50.65
CA HIS A 281 17.08 -15.28 -49.31
C HIS A 281 16.85 -13.79 -49.00
N VAL A 282 17.84 -12.94 -49.25
CA VAL A 282 17.76 -11.50 -48.99
C VAL A 282 16.75 -10.83 -49.93
N GLU A 283 16.74 -11.18 -51.21
CA GLU A 283 15.79 -10.63 -52.19
C GLU A 283 14.35 -10.99 -51.87
N GLU A 284 14.05 -12.27 -51.62
CA GLU A 284 12.70 -12.74 -51.26
C GLU A 284 12.21 -12.08 -49.97
N ALA A 285 13.07 -12.03 -48.94
CA ALA A 285 12.72 -11.38 -47.67
C ALA A 285 12.50 -9.87 -47.85
N SER A 286 13.34 -9.20 -48.63
CA SER A 286 13.20 -7.76 -48.90
C SER A 286 11.91 -7.44 -49.65
N GLN A 287 11.53 -8.28 -50.62
CA GLN A 287 10.26 -8.13 -51.33
C GLN A 287 9.05 -8.35 -50.42
N ASP A 288 9.08 -9.32 -49.52
CA ASP A 288 7.99 -9.58 -48.57
C ASP A 288 7.83 -8.40 -47.58
N TRP A 289 8.94 -7.86 -47.06
CA TRP A 289 8.95 -6.68 -46.19
C TRP A 289 8.51 -5.40 -46.89
N LEU A 290 8.93 -5.18 -48.13
CA LEU A 290 8.48 -4.06 -48.95
C LEU A 290 6.96 -4.15 -49.19
N LYS A 291 6.46 -5.34 -49.53
CA LYS A 291 5.03 -5.55 -49.83
C LYS A 291 4.14 -5.36 -48.60
N ARG A 292 4.58 -5.80 -47.43
CA ARG A 292 3.74 -5.82 -46.22
C ARG A 292 3.90 -4.62 -45.30
N ALA A 293 5.10 -4.04 -45.21
CA ALA A 293 5.41 -2.95 -44.29
C ALA A 293 6.01 -1.72 -44.97
N ASN A 294 6.13 -1.73 -46.31
CA ASN A 294 6.81 -0.69 -47.10
C ASN A 294 8.24 -0.39 -46.58
N LEU A 295 8.92 -1.42 -46.09
CA LEU A 295 10.23 -1.28 -45.48
C LEU A 295 11.31 -1.13 -46.57
N PRO A 296 12.15 -0.08 -46.52
CA PRO A 296 13.22 0.09 -47.49
C PRO A 296 14.36 -0.91 -47.25
N ILE A 297 15.01 -1.34 -48.34
CA ILE A 297 16.07 -2.36 -48.29
C ILE A 297 17.26 -1.97 -47.40
N ASN A 298 17.51 -0.67 -47.22
CA ASN A 298 18.56 -0.19 -46.32
C ASN A 298 18.29 -0.51 -44.84
N ARG A 299 17.05 -0.83 -44.45
CA ARG A 299 16.67 -1.27 -43.09
C ARG A 299 16.79 -2.77 -42.88
N ILE A 300 17.17 -3.52 -43.91
CA ILE A 300 17.34 -4.97 -43.88
C ILE A 300 18.83 -5.30 -43.96
N ILE A 301 19.31 -6.09 -43.01
CA ILE A 301 20.71 -6.49 -42.89
C ILE A 301 20.74 -8.00 -42.72
N SER A 302 21.60 -8.69 -43.47
CA SER A 302 21.80 -10.13 -43.35
C SER A 302 23.09 -10.44 -42.61
N GLY A 303 23.04 -11.36 -41.66
CA GLY A 303 24.20 -11.62 -40.80
C GLY A 303 24.09 -12.89 -39.97
N SER A 304 25.14 -13.17 -39.19
CA SER A 304 25.20 -14.27 -38.23
C SER A 304 25.78 -13.76 -36.92
N ALA A 305 24.91 -13.57 -35.92
CA ALA A 305 25.29 -13.09 -34.59
C ALA A 305 26.22 -14.10 -33.89
N GLY A 306 25.94 -15.39 -34.05
CA GLY A 306 26.78 -16.46 -33.53
C GLY A 306 28.19 -16.45 -34.12
N ALA A 307 28.31 -16.26 -35.43
CA ALA A 307 29.61 -16.15 -36.08
C ALA A 307 30.40 -14.92 -35.60
N TYR A 308 29.73 -13.78 -35.37
CA TYR A 308 30.37 -12.59 -34.81
C TYR A 308 31.00 -12.86 -33.44
N LEU A 309 30.28 -13.52 -32.54
CA LEU A 309 30.78 -13.85 -31.20
C LEU A 309 32.02 -14.75 -31.25
N ILE A 310 32.03 -15.73 -32.17
CA ILE A 310 33.14 -16.68 -32.29
C ILE A 310 34.36 -16.06 -32.95
N LEU A 311 34.18 -15.38 -34.09
CA LEU A 311 35.29 -14.81 -34.86
C LEU A 311 36.00 -13.68 -34.11
N ASN A 312 35.30 -13.00 -33.20
CA ASN A 312 35.87 -11.94 -32.35
C ASN A 312 36.26 -12.41 -30.94
N ASN A 313 36.25 -13.72 -30.65
CA ASN A 313 36.62 -14.31 -29.36
C ASN A 313 35.78 -13.84 -28.15
N PHE A 314 34.53 -13.45 -28.38
CA PHE A 314 33.59 -13.10 -27.32
C PHE A 314 32.78 -14.31 -26.81
N ALA A 315 32.71 -15.39 -27.60
CA ALA A 315 31.99 -16.62 -27.26
C ALA A 315 32.71 -17.45 -26.20
N GLU A 316 31.97 -17.96 -25.21
CA GLU A 316 32.48 -18.95 -24.26
C GLU A 316 32.60 -20.36 -24.84
N LYS A 317 33.27 -21.26 -24.12
CA LYS A 317 33.43 -22.68 -24.51
C LYS A 317 32.10 -23.36 -24.84
N HIS A 318 31.02 -23.03 -24.13
CA HIS A 318 29.70 -23.62 -24.39
C HIS A 318 29.14 -23.14 -25.74
N THR A 319 29.16 -21.82 -25.99
CA THR A 319 28.75 -21.19 -27.25
C THR A 319 29.60 -21.63 -28.44
N GLN A 320 30.90 -21.84 -28.24
CA GLN A 320 31.82 -22.40 -29.24
C GLN A 320 31.49 -23.85 -29.62
N LEU A 321 31.10 -24.68 -28.65
CA LEU A 321 30.67 -26.06 -28.90
C LEU A 321 29.34 -26.13 -29.66
N GLU A 322 28.47 -25.14 -29.47
CA GLU A 322 27.13 -25.12 -30.06
C GLU A 322 27.07 -24.60 -31.49
N ILE A 323 27.83 -23.56 -31.83
CA ILE A 323 27.79 -22.94 -33.17
C ILE A 323 28.85 -23.59 -34.08
N GLY A 324 30.00 -24.01 -33.52
CA GLY A 324 31.05 -24.73 -34.24
C GLY A 324 32.43 -24.09 -34.10
N GLN A 325 33.43 -24.78 -34.66
CA GLN A 325 34.82 -24.32 -34.60
C GLN A 325 35.03 -23.04 -35.43
N PRO A 326 35.88 -22.09 -34.96
CA PRO A 326 36.14 -20.83 -35.66
C PRO A 326 36.58 -21.00 -37.11
N SER A 327 37.41 -22.02 -37.40
CA SER A 327 37.90 -22.34 -38.75
C SER A 327 36.76 -22.68 -39.70
N ASN A 328 35.82 -23.51 -39.26
CA ASN A 328 34.70 -23.98 -40.11
C ASN A 328 33.72 -22.85 -40.41
N ILE A 329 33.48 -21.95 -39.45
CA ILE A 329 32.60 -20.80 -39.61
C ILE A 329 33.23 -19.78 -40.57
N ARG A 330 34.54 -19.55 -40.43
CA ARG A 330 35.31 -18.70 -41.33
C ARG A 330 35.25 -19.19 -42.76
N ASP A 331 35.52 -20.48 -43.00
CA ASP A 331 35.49 -21.05 -44.36
C ASP A 331 34.09 -20.96 -44.97
N LYS A 332 33.05 -21.23 -44.18
CA LYS A 332 31.65 -21.08 -44.63
C LYS A 332 31.30 -19.64 -44.98
N LEU A 333 31.58 -18.67 -44.12
CA LEU A 333 31.26 -17.27 -44.37
C LEU A 333 32.05 -16.71 -45.55
N SER A 334 33.31 -17.12 -45.70
CA SER A 334 34.14 -16.73 -46.84
C SER A 334 33.56 -17.25 -48.16
N ASN A 335 33.12 -18.52 -48.19
CA ASN A 335 32.46 -19.10 -49.36
C ASN A 335 31.08 -18.49 -49.65
N LEU A 336 30.35 -18.01 -48.64
CA LEU A 336 29.00 -17.44 -48.80
C LEU A 336 29.00 -15.96 -49.19
N THR A 337 29.94 -15.18 -48.67
CA THR A 337 30.01 -13.72 -48.85
C THR A 337 31.05 -13.29 -49.88
N GLU A 338 31.86 -14.22 -50.39
CA GLU A 338 32.99 -13.97 -51.30
C GLU A 338 34.10 -13.08 -50.68
N ILE A 339 34.05 -12.85 -49.36
CA ILE A 339 35.05 -12.07 -48.61
C ILE A 339 36.16 -13.00 -48.14
N THR A 340 37.40 -12.71 -48.54
CA THR A 340 38.59 -13.50 -48.18
C THR A 340 39.44 -12.85 -47.08
N ASP A 341 39.25 -11.55 -46.85
CA ASP A 341 39.94 -10.81 -45.81
C ASP A 341 39.34 -11.05 -44.42
N ASP A 342 40.22 -11.21 -43.44
CA ASP A 342 39.87 -11.69 -42.11
C ASP A 342 39.17 -10.61 -41.27
N GLU A 343 39.57 -9.35 -41.43
CA GLU A 343 38.91 -8.22 -40.77
C GLU A 343 37.53 -7.96 -41.38
N ASN A 344 37.41 -8.01 -42.70
CA ASN A 344 36.12 -7.86 -43.37
C ASN A 344 35.18 -9.04 -43.09
N LEU A 345 35.70 -10.27 -42.90
CA LEU A 345 34.89 -11.40 -42.45
C LEU A 345 34.34 -11.20 -41.03
N ARG A 346 35.14 -10.64 -40.11
CA ARG A 346 34.69 -10.34 -38.74
C ARG A 346 33.64 -9.24 -38.70
N THR A 347 33.74 -8.28 -39.62
CA THR A 347 32.93 -7.05 -39.59
C THR A 347 31.77 -7.07 -40.59
N GLN A 348 32.04 -7.17 -41.88
CA GLN A 348 31.03 -7.07 -42.94
C GLN A 348 30.24 -8.37 -43.11
N ALA A 349 30.90 -9.54 -43.06
CA ALA A 349 30.22 -10.81 -43.29
C ALA A 349 29.26 -11.22 -42.17
N THR A 350 29.38 -10.65 -40.97
CA THR A 350 28.53 -10.98 -39.82
C THR A 350 27.30 -10.08 -39.68
N GLY A 351 27.30 -8.92 -40.33
CA GLY A 351 26.20 -7.94 -40.33
C GLY A 351 25.99 -7.17 -39.02
N ILE A 352 26.63 -7.56 -37.90
CA ILE A 352 26.44 -6.94 -36.58
C ILE A 352 26.95 -5.48 -36.54
N PRO A 353 28.16 -5.16 -37.02
CA PRO A 353 28.61 -3.77 -37.11
C PRO A 353 27.76 -2.91 -38.03
N GLU A 354 27.25 -3.48 -39.13
CA GLU A 354 26.42 -2.74 -40.09
C GLU A 354 25.07 -2.33 -39.48
N ILE A 355 24.37 -3.26 -38.82
CA ILE A 355 23.10 -2.95 -38.15
C ILE A 355 23.31 -1.97 -36.98
N LYS A 356 24.43 -2.12 -36.23
CA LYS A 356 24.84 -1.13 -35.21
C LYS A 356 24.95 0.25 -35.81
N GLN A 357 25.73 0.40 -36.89
CA GLN A 357 25.92 1.68 -37.55
C GLN A 357 24.61 2.30 -38.05
N LYS A 358 23.75 1.51 -38.71
CA LYS A 358 22.45 1.99 -39.21
C LYS A 358 21.53 2.47 -38.09
N ILE A 359 21.51 1.80 -36.95
CA ILE A 359 20.72 2.23 -35.79
C ILE A 359 21.32 3.50 -35.17
N PHE A 360 22.65 3.62 -35.12
CA PHE A 360 23.29 4.86 -34.66
C PHE A 360 23.04 6.03 -35.60
N ASP A 361 23.10 5.81 -36.91
CA ASP A 361 22.76 6.83 -37.90
C ASP A 361 21.31 7.27 -37.72
N TYR A 362 20.39 6.33 -37.51
CA TYR A 362 18.99 6.61 -37.20
C TYR A 362 18.82 7.45 -35.93
N ILE A 363 19.52 7.08 -34.84
CA ILE A 363 19.49 7.81 -33.56
C ILE A 363 19.98 9.25 -33.74
N ASN A 364 21.02 9.46 -34.57
CA ASN A 364 21.69 10.74 -34.71
C ASN A 364 21.06 11.65 -35.78
N THR A 365 20.42 11.09 -36.81
CA THR A 365 19.94 11.85 -37.97
C THR A 365 18.42 11.88 -38.09
N GLU A 366 17.73 10.75 -37.90
CA GLU A 366 16.29 10.64 -38.16
C GLU A 366 15.42 10.82 -36.91
N ARG A 367 15.98 10.56 -35.74
CA ARG A 367 15.27 10.58 -34.44
C ARG A 367 14.49 11.89 -34.19
N VAL A 368 15.05 13.04 -34.57
CA VAL A 368 14.42 14.35 -34.38
C VAL A 368 13.22 14.53 -35.30
N ASP A 369 13.32 14.10 -36.55
CA ASP A 369 12.24 14.22 -37.54
C ASP A 369 11.06 13.32 -37.18
N ILE A 370 11.34 12.13 -36.64
CA ILE A 370 10.30 11.21 -36.17
C ILE A 370 9.61 11.76 -34.92
N LEU A 371 10.36 12.32 -33.98
CA LEU A 371 9.78 13.01 -32.83
C LEU A 371 8.86 14.15 -33.27
N LYS A 372 9.30 14.95 -34.24
CA LYS A 372 8.52 16.03 -34.84
C LYS A 372 7.22 15.52 -35.44
N LYS A 373 7.27 14.52 -36.33
CA LYS A 373 6.07 13.89 -36.93
C LYS A 373 5.10 13.38 -35.86
N ARG A 374 5.61 12.74 -34.81
CA ARG A 374 4.79 12.20 -33.71
C ARG A 374 4.04 13.30 -32.97
N CYS A 375 4.75 14.39 -32.63
CA CYS A 375 4.23 15.43 -31.77
C CYS A 375 3.35 16.42 -32.52
N GLU A 376 3.77 16.92 -33.69
CA GLU A 376 3.05 17.99 -34.40
C GLU A 376 1.63 17.58 -34.78
N VAL A 377 1.43 16.36 -35.31
CA VAL A 377 0.09 15.88 -35.69
C VAL A 377 -0.86 15.84 -34.49
N SER A 378 -0.40 15.33 -33.35
CA SER A 378 -1.23 15.29 -32.13
C SER A 378 -1.42 16.67 -31.51
N ILE A 379 -0.39 17.52 -31.54
CA ILE A 379 -0.48 18.89 -31.03
C ILE A 379 -1.51 19.68 -31.82
N ASP A 380 -1.40 19.70 -33.14
CA ASP A 380 -2.28 20.46 -34.02
C ASP A 380 -3.72 19.98 -33.86
N LYS A 381 -3.94 18.65 -33.83
CA LYS A 381 -5.27 18.10 -33.62
C LYS A 381 -5.88 18.43 -32.26
N ILE A 382 -5.09 18.44 -31.18
CA ILE A 382 -5.56 18.85 -29.86
C ILE A 382 -5.90 20.35 -29.86
N LEU A 383 -5.05 21.19 -30.46
CA LEU A 383 -5.26 22.63 -30.53
C LEU A 383 -6.50 22.98 -31.36
N ASP A 384 -6.62 22.44 -32.57
CA ASP A 384 -7.77 22.67 -33.46
C ASP A 384 -9.08 22.25 -32.80
N THR A 385 -9.12 21.05 -32.20
CA THR A 385 -10.32 20.56 -31.51
C THR A 385 -10.64 21.40 -30.27
N SER A 386 -9.62 21.86 -29.54
CA SER A 386 -9.80 22.73 -28.37
C SER A 386 -10.31 24.12 -28.77
N GLU A 387 -9.83 24.65 -29.89
CA GLU A 387 -10.30 25.93 -30.45
C GLU A 387 -11.75 25.82 -30.93
N GLU A 388 -12.13 24.70 -31.57
CA GLU A 388 -13.52 24.42 -31.92
C GLU A 388 -14.43 24.40 -30.68
N ILE A 389 -14.04 23.69 -29.62
CA ILE A 389 -14.79 23.67 -28.36
C ILE A 389 -14.92 25.08 -27.78
N TYR A 390 -13.82 25.83 -27.76
CA TYR A 390 -13.83 27.21 -27.30
C TYR A 390 -14.79 28.08 -28.12
N HIS A 391 -14.80 27.97 -29.45
CA HIS A 391 -15.74 28.70 -30.31
C HIS A 391 -17.21 28.30 -30.06
N PHE A 392 -17.50 27.02 -29.86
CA PHE A 392 -18.83 26.55 -29.51
C PHE A 392 -19.32 27.14 -28.19
N VAL A 393 -18.45 27.15 -27.16
CA VAL A 393 -18.76 27.71 -25.85
C VAL A 393 -18.92 29.23 -25.94
N ASN A 394 -17.98 29.94 -26.57
CA ASN A 394 -17.98 31.39 -26.71
C ASN A 394 -19.20 31.92 -27.49
N LYS A 395 -19.70 31.17 -28.49
CA LYS A 395 -20.91 31.54 -29.23
C LYS A 395 -22.16 31.55 -28.35
N LYS A 396 -22.22 30.67 -27.34
CA LYS A 396 -23.34 30.60 -26.38
C LYS A 396 -23.11 31.48 -25.16
N PHE A 397 -21.85 31.70 -24.78
CA PHE A 397 -21.43 32.50 -23.64
C PHE A 397 -20.41 33.56 -24.09
N PRO A 398 -20.86 34.73 -24.58
CA PRO A 398 -19.97 35.82 -24.96
C PRO A 398 -19.32 36.54 -23.76
N VAL A 399 -19.78 36.24 -22.54
CA VAL A 399 -19.14 36.69 -21.30
C VAL A 399 -18.14 35.62 -20.87
N ASN A 400 -16.94 36.05 -20.46
CA ASN A 400 -15.77 35.23 -20.14
C ASN A 400 -16.13 33.81 -19.59
N PRO A 401 -15.69 32.72 -20.24
CA PRO A 401 -15.96 31.34 -19.82
C PRO A 401 -15.67 31.04 -18.34
N GLU A 402 -14.72 31.77 -17.74
CA GLU A 402 -14.41 31.69 -16.31
C GLU A 402 -15.60 32.10 -15.42
N GLU A 403 -16.41 33.07 -15.84
CA GLU A 403 -17.60 33.51 -15.10
C GLU A 403 -18.71 32.45 -15.16
N ALA A 404 -18.89 31.78 -16.31
CA ALA A 404 -19.81 30.66 -16.43
C ALA A 404 -19.38 29.48 -15.55
N GLN A 405 -18.09 29.16 -15.52
CA GLN A 405 -17.54 28.14 -14.63
C GLN A 405 -17.74 28.52 -13.15
N LYS A 406 -17.54 29.80 -12.80
CA LYS A 406 -17.77 30.31 -11.45
C LYS A 406 -19.24 30.20 -11.05
N PHE A 407 -20.15 30.58 -11.94
CA PHE A 407 -21.60 30.47 -11.72
C PHE A 407 -22.04 29.02 -11.51
N GLU A 408 -21.51 28.07 -12.29
CA GLU A 408 -21.83 26.66 -12.11
C GLU A 408 -21.26 26.10 -10.80
N LYS A 409 -20.01 26.46 -10.45
CA LYS A 409 -19.40 26.11 -9.15
C LYS A 409 -20.25 26.63 -7.99
N GLU A 410 -20.74 27.87 -8.10
CA GLU A 410 -21.59 28.51 -7.11
C GLU A 410 -22.96 27.83 -6.99
N ARG A 411 -23.59 27.50 -8.13
CA ARG A 411 -24.83 26.71 -8.18
C ARG A 411 -24.66 25.32 -7.55
N ARG A 412 -23.58 24.60 -7.89
CA ARG A 412 -23.27 23.30 -7.28
C ARG A 412 -23.09 23.41 -5.77
N ARG A 413 -22.43 24.47 -5.29
CA ARG A 413 -22.25 24.74 -3.87
C ARG A 413 -23.59 24.97 -3.16
N ILE A 414 -24.49 25.75 -3.77
CA ILE A 414 -25.84 25.98 -3.23
C ILE A 414 -26.60 24.65 -3.16
N SER A 415 -26.65 23.88 -4.24
CA SER A 415 -27.34 22.58 -4.27
C SER A 415 -26.76 21.58 -3.28
N PHE A 416 -25.44 21.53 -3.11
CA PHE A 416 -24.81 20.71 -2.08
C PHE A 416 -25.20 21.15 -0.68
N THR A 417 -25.27 22.46 -0.42
CA THR A 417 -25.64 23.00 0.90
C THR A 417 -27.08 22.62 1.24
N GLU A 418 -28.02 22.81 0.32
CA GLU A 418 -29.43 22.42 0.48
C GLU A 418 -29.59 20.90 0.68
N TRP A 419 -28.85 20.10 -0.08
CA TRP A 419 -28.83 18.65 0.09
C TRP A 419 -28.25 18.25 1.45
N TRP A 420 -27.13 18.86 1.85
CA TRP A 420 -26.42 18.57 3.11
C TRP A 420 -27.28 18.88 4.32
N GLU A 421 -27.98 20.03 4.34
CA GLU A 421 -28.91 20.36 5.42
C GLU A 421 -29.97 19.26 5.60
N LYS A 422 -30.55 18.78 4.50
CA LYS A 422 -31.54 17.70 4.55
C LYS A 422 -30.93 16.37 5.00
N GLN A 423 -29.77 15.99 4.48
CA GLN A 423 -29.08 14.76 4.88
C GLN A 423 -28.63 14.78 6.34
N TRP A 424 -28.19 15.93 6.83
CA TRP A 424 -27.74 16.08 8.21
C TRP A 424 -28.88 15.83 9.21
N GLU A 425 -30.10 16.24 8.88
CA GLU A 425 -31.27 15.93 9.71
C GLU A 425 -31.58 14.41 9.74
N TYR A 426 -31.40 13.69 8.62
CA TYR A 426 -31.52 12.22 8.63
C TYR A 426 -30.43 11.57 9.48
N ILE A 427 -29.17 11.99 9.33
CA ILE A 427 -28.04 11.49 10.12
C ILE A 427 -28.28 11.71 11.62
N LYS A 428 -28.78 12.88 12.02
CA LYS A 428 -29.14 13.17 13.42
C LYS A 428 -30.24 12.25 13.92
N ALA A 429 -31.29 12.03 13.13
CA ALA A 429 -32.41 11.18 13.51
C ALA A 429 -31.94 9.73 13.70
N ASP A 430 -31.12 9.21 12.78
CA ASP A 430 -30.57 7.85 12.87
C ASP A 430 -29.64 7.69 14.08
N LEU A 431 -28.76 8.67 14.33
CA LEU A 431 -27.92 8.68 15.52
C LEU A 431 -28.73 8.70 16.81
N GLN A 432 -29.81 9.50 16.86
CA GLN A 432 -30.69 9.56 18.02
C GLN A 432 -31.42 8.23 18.24
N ASN A 433 -31.95 7.61 17.18
CA ASN A 433 -32.62 6.31 17.24
C ASN A 433 -31.67 5.20 17.71
N PHE A 434 -30.44 5.18 17.20
CA PHE A 434 -29.41 4.24 17.64
C PHE A 434 -29.07 4.44 19.12
N TYR A 435 -28.85 5.68 19.55
CA TYR A 435 -28.54 5.97 20.95
C TYR A 435 -29.69 5.58 21.89
N ASP A 436 -30.94 5.91 21.53
CA ASP A 436 -32.10 5.55 22.34
C ASP A 436 -32.33 4.02 22.39
N THR A 437 -32.03 3.28 21.32
CA THR A 437 -32.22 1.82 21.25
C THR A 437 -31.07 1.06 21.91
N SER A 438 -29.83 1.40 21.59
CA SER A 438 -28.63 0.66 22.00
C SER A 438 -28.12 1.06 23.38
N VAL A 439 -28.20 2.36 23.74
CA VAL A 439 -27.62 2.88 24.99
C VAL A 439 -28.67 3.02 26.09
N ILE A 440 -29.78 3.70 25.81
CA ILE A 440 -30.82 3.98 26.82
C ILE A 440 -31.85 2.83 26.92
N ASN A 441 -32.11 2.13 25.82
CA ASN A 441 -33.20 1.15 25.67
C ASN A 441 -34.59 1.77 25.95
N LYS A 442 -34.86 2.95 25.37
CA LYS A 442 -36.24 3.44 25.29
C LYS A 442 -37.00 2.50 24.34
N PRO A 443 -38.09 1.86 24.78
CA PRO A 443 -38.87 1.03 23.87
C PRO A 443 -39.51 1.94 22.81
N LEU A 444 -38.94 1.90 21.60
CA LEU A 444 -39.72 2.23 20.40
C LEU A 444 -40.84 1.20 20.33
N GLU A 445 -42.06 1.69 20.12
CA GLU A 445 -43.28 0.90 20.16
C GLU A 445 -43.13 -0.47 19.47
N ILE A 446 -43.51 -1.51 20.21
CA ILE A 446 -43.86 -2.87 19.76
C ILE A 446 -42.70 -3.89 19.68
N LEU A 447 -42.78 -4.85 20.62
CA LEU A 447 -42.23 -6.23 20.69
C LEU A 447 -40.91 -6.48 21.45
N ASN A 448 -41.08 -7.14 22.60
CA ASN A 448 -40.15 -8.05 23.30
C ASN A 448 -38.80 -7.50 23.80
N ASN A 449 -38.83 -6.67 24.85
CA ASN A 449 -37.64 -6.28 25.61
C ASN A 449 -37.26 -7.32 26.67
N ASN A 450 -36.40 -8.28 26.31
CA ASN A 450 -35.59 -9.06 27.24
C ASN A 450 -34.09 -8.67 27.20
N SER A 451 -33.71 -7.61 26.47
CA SER A 451 -32.35 -7.06 26.45
C SER A 451 -32.21 -5.91 27.44
N SER A 452 -31.28 -6.02 28.39
CA SER A 452 -30.90 -4.92 29.29
C SER A 452 -30.12 -3.84 28.53
N SER A 453 -30.34 -2.56 28.86
CA SER A 453 -29.63 -1.44 28.22
C SER A 453 -28.11 -1.50 28.49
N SER A 454 -27.27 -0.89 27.64
CA SER A 454 -25.82 -0.79 27.93
C SER A 454 -25.56 -0.07 29.26
N ILE A 455 -26.39 0.91 29.63
CA ILE A 455 -26.33 1.58 30.94
C ILE A 455 -26.62 0.61 32.09
N GLU A 456 -27.64 -0.24 31.96
CA GLU A 456 -27.97 -1.25 32.97
C GLU A 456 -26.87 -2.31 33.09
N LYS A 457 -26.28 -2.73 31.97
CA LYS A 457 -25.14 -3.66 31.95
C LYS A 457 -23.95 -3.03 32.69
N PHE A 458 -23.60 -1.80 32.36
CA PHE A 458 -22.52 -1.06 33.02
C PHE A 458 -22.77 -0.92 34.52
N ARG A 459 -24.00 -0.55 34.93
CA ARG A 459 -24.38 -0.46 36.34
C ARG A 459 -24.26 -1.80 37.06
N LYS A 460 -24.76 -2.88 36.46
CA LYS A 460 -24.67 -4.23 37.02
C LYS A 460 -23.22 -4.65 37.20
N ARG A 461 -22.38 -4.35 36.21
CA ARG A 461 -20.97 -4.68 36.21
C ARG A 461 -20.17 -3.86 37.23
N TYR A 462 -20.47 -2.57 37.36
CA TYR A 462 -19.96 -1.73 38.45
C TYR A 462 -20.24 -2.34 39.82
N LEU A 463 -21.50 -2.74 40.09
CA LEU A 463 -21.86 -3.36 41.37
C LEU A 463 -21.11 -4.68 41.62
N GLN A 464 -20.98 -5.54 40.60
CA GLN A 464 -20.21 -6.78 40.68
C GLN A 464 -18.73 -6.55 40.96
N LEU A 465 -18.11 -5.58 40.28
CA LEU A 465 -16.72 -5.23 40.48
C LEU A 465 -16.49 -4.71 41.90
N VAL A 466 -17.32 -3.78 42.37
CA VAL A 466 -17.27 -3.26 43.74
C VAL A 466 -17.40 -4.38 44.77
N GLU A 467 -18.36 -5.28 44.60
CA GLU A 467 -18.56 -6.42 45.51
C GLU A 467 -17.32 -7.32 45.58
N SER A 468 -16.77 -7.70 44.42
CA SER A 468 -15.60 -8.57 44.32
C SER A 468 -14.34 -7.93 44.91
N GLU A 469 -14.10 -6.63 44.65
CA GLU A 469 -12.94 -5.91 45.17
C GLU A 469 -13.07 -5.66 46.68
N MET A 470 -14.28 -5.40 47.17
CA MET A 470 -14.54 -5.28 48.61
C MET A 470 -14.36 -6.59 49.37
N GLU A 471 -14.66 -7.74 48.75
CA GLU A 471 -14.39 -9.05 49.34
C GLU A 471 -12.87 -9.32 49.44
N LYS A 472 -12.12 -9.05 48.38
CA LYS A 472 -10.65 -9.11 48.38
C LYS A 472 -10.04 -8.20 49.44
N LEU A 473 -10.54 -6.96 49.55
CA LEU A 473 -10.10 -5.99 50.55
C LEU A 473 -10.31 -6.54 51.98
N ARG A 474 -11.49 -7.11 52.27
CA ARG A 474 -11.81 -7.68 53.59
C ARG A 474 -10.83 -8.79 53.97
N GLN A 475 -10.55 -9.72 53.07
CA GLN A 475 -9.61 -10.83 53.32
C GLN A 475 -8.18 -10.31 53.54
N LYS A 476 -7.68 -9.42 52.66
CA LYS A 476 -6.34 -8.84 52.75
C LYS A 476 -6.13 -8.05 54.04
N THR A 477 -7.15 -7.28 54.44
CA THR A 477 -7.10 -6.43 55.64
C THR A 477 -6.97 -7.24 56.92
N LEU A 478 -7.62 -8.41 57.01
CA LEU A 478 -7.53 -9.29 58.18
C LEU A 478 -6.12 -9.84 58.38
N VAL A 479 -5.49 -10.33 57.31
CA VAL A 479 -4.11 -10.85 57.34
C VAL A 479 -3.12 -9.74 57.74
N LYS A 480 -3.26 -8.55 57.15
CA LYS A 480 -2.39 -7.41 57.47
C LYS A 480 -2.59 -6.91 58.90
N LYS A 481 -3.83 -6.92 59.41
CA LYS A 481 -4.12 -6.57 60.82
C LYS A 481 -3.31 -7.45 61.77
N GLU A 482 -3.34 -8.77 61.60
CA GLU A 482 -2.58 -9.70 62.44
C GLU A 482 -1.08 -9.38 62.42
N THR A 483 -0.53 -9.13 61.23
CA THR A 483 0.88 -8.78 61.03
C THR A 483 1.25 -7.46 61.72
N ILE A 484 0.45 -6.41 61.53
CA ILE A 484 0.69 -5.08 62.12
C ILE A 484 0.57 -5.14 63.64
N PHE A 485 -0.40 -5.87 64.17
CA PHE A 485 -0.62 -5.99 65.60
C PHE A 485 0.55 -6.76 66.24
N ALA A 486 0.98 -7.88 65.63
CA ALA A 486 2.16 -8.62 66.09
C ALA A 486 3.44 -7.75 66.10
N ALA A 487 3.65 -6.93 65.06
CA ALA A 487 4.79 -6.03 64.97
C ALA A 487 4.80 -4.91 66.05
N ASN A 488 3.66 -4.63 66.69
CA ASN A 488 3.54 -3.62 67.75
C ASN A 488 3.40 -4.23 69.16
N SER A 489 3.65 -5.54 69.32
CA SER A 489 3.49 -6.26 70.60
C SER A 489 4.73 -6.29 71.51
N PHE A 490 5.86 -5.68 71.11
CA PHE A 490 7.11 -5.72 71.90
C PHE A 490 7.70 -4.32 72.12
N PRO A 491 8.19 -3.97 73.33
CA PRO A 491 8.14 -4.75 74.58
C PRO A 491 6.76 -4.80 75.26
N ASP A 492 5.89 -3.80 75.02
CA ASP A 492 4.48 -3.77 75.46
C ASP A 492 3.59 -3.40 74.26
N PHE A 493 2.36 -3.92 74.23
CA PHE A 493 1.43 -3.67 73.12
C PHE A 493 0.88 -2.23 73.13
N ASP A 494 1.32 -1.40 72.17
CA ASP A 494 0.79 -0.06 71.96
C ASP A 494 -0.49 -0.10 71.09
N ARG A 495 -1.63 -0.10 71.78
CA ARG A 495 -2.97 -0.10 71.16
C ARG A 495 -3.17 1.08 70.21
N ALA A 496 -2.69 2.28 70.55
CA ALA A 496 -2.93 3.47 69.75
C ALA A 496 -2.12 3.41 68.46
N LYS A 497 -0.83 3.08 68.55
CA LYS A 497 0.07 2.98 67.41
C LYS A 497 -0.34 1.87 66.43
N ALA A 498 -0.67 0.68 66.92
CA ALA A 498 -1.15 -0.42 66.08
C ALA A 498 -2.44 -0.05 65.32
N ASN A 499 -3.34 0.67 66.00
CA ASN A 499 -4.64 1.08 65.48
C ASN A 499 -4.55 2.19 64.42
N TYR A 500 -3.59 3.11 64.53
CA TYR A 500 -3.29 4.10 63.49
C TYR A 500 -2.55 3.48 62.30
N ALA A 501 -1.57 2.61 62.55
CA ALA A 501 -0.83 1.92 61.49
C ALA A 501 -1.75 1.05 60.61
N TRP A 502 -2.67 0.31 61.24
CA TRP A 502 -3.65 -0.50 60.50
C TRP A 502 -4.61 0.37 59.68
N ARG A 503 -5.04 1.52 60.19
CA ARG A 503 -5.91 2.46 59.45
C ARG A 503 -5.21 3.09 58.25
N ASP A 504 -3.95 3.47 58.40
CA ASP A 504 -3.20 4.08 57.30
C ASP A 504 -2.96 3.08 56.17
N ASP A 505 -2.62 1.83 56.51
CA ASP A 505 -2.48 0.74 55.54
C ASP A 505 -3.83 0.39 54.86
N LEU A 506 -4.92 0.28 55.62
CA LEU A 506 -6.27 0.05 55.08
C LEU A 506 -6.69 1.19 54.14
N TYR A 507 -6.37 2.43 54.51
CA TYR A 507 -6.67 3.59 53.68
C TYR A 507 -5.87 3.58 52.37
N ALA A 508 -4.61 3.15 52.39
CA ALA A 508 -3.81 2.96 51.19
C ALA A 508 -4.39 1.86 50.28
N ASP A 509 -4.81 0.72 50.85
CA ASP A 509 -5.44 -0.37 50.11
C ASP A 509 -6.77 0.08 49.45
N ILE A 510 -7.55 0.95 50.10
CA ILE A 510 -8.79 1.49 49.53
C ILE A 510 -8.50 2.45 48.38
N ARG A 511 -7.45 3.27 48.46
CA ARG A 511 -7.03 4.09 47.31
C ARG A 511 -6.63 3.22 46.12
N GLN A 512 -5.91 2.13 46.36
CA GLN A 512 -5.57 1.17 45.31
C GLN A 512 -6.81 0.52 44.69
N LEU A 513 -7.79 0.15 45.53
CA LEU A 513 -9.07 -0.39 45.07
C LEU A 513 -9.85 0.61 44.20
N LEU A 514 -9.91 1.88 44.59
CA LEU A 514 -10.61 2.90 43.79
C LEU A 514 -9.95 3.11 42.42
N ASN A 515 -8.61 3.02 42.36
CA ASN A 515 -7.88 3.09 41.11
C ASN A 515 -8.09 1.83 40.25
N SER A 516 -8.11 0.63 40.83
CA SER A 516 -8.37 -0.61 40.07
C SER A 516 -9.79 -0.60 39.49
N LEU A 517 -10.79 -0.15 40.26
CA LEU A 517 -12.15 0.04 39.77
C LEU A 517 -12.20 1.05 38.61
N ALA A 518 -11.48 2.17 38.69
CA ALA A 518 -11.44 3.14 37.61
C ALA A 518 -10.86 2.56 36.32
N HIS A 519 -9.80 1.76 36.42
CA HIS A 519 -9.17 1.12 35.28
C HIS A 519 -10.10 0.11 34.59
N GLU A 520 -10.69 -0.82 35.34
CA GLU A 520 -11.59 -1.85 34.81
C GLU A 520 -12.84 -1.23 34.14
N LEU A 521 -13.45 -0.23 34.78
CA LEU A 521 -14.62 0.46 34.23
C LEU A 521 -14.28 1.34 33.02
N ALA A 522 -13.08 1.90 32.97
CA ALA A 522 -12.63 2.68 31.81
C ALA A 522 -12.51 1.81 30.56
N ALA A 523 -12.04 0.56 30.71
CA ALA A 523 -11.97 -0.40 29.61
C ALA A 523 -13.37 -0.71 29.06
N GLU A 524 -14.35 -0.94 29.94
CA GLU A 524 -15.72 -1.22 29.54
C GLU A 524 -16.40 0.00 28.86
N LEU A 525 -16.19 1.20 29.39
CA LEU A 525 -16.69 2.43 28.75
C LEU A 525 -16.05 2.69 27.38
N LYS A 526 -14.77 2.33 27.22
CA LYS A 526 -14.07 2.46 25.95
C LYS A 526 -14.75 1.63 24.87
N ASP A 527 -15.09 0.37 25.16
CA ASP A 527 -15.69 -0.54 24.18
C ASP A 527 -17.09 -0.07 23.75
N GLU A 528 -17.91 0.40 24.69
CA GLU A 528 -19.21 1.02 24.39
C GLU A 528 -19.04 2.32 23.57
N ALA A 529 -18.06 3.16 23.91
CA ALA A 529 -17.79 4.39 23.17
C ALA A 529 -17.30 4.12 21.74
N LEU A 530 -16.45 3.10 21.54
CA LEU A 530 -15.98 2.70 20.20
C LEU A 530 -17.12 2.19 19.33
N THR A 531 -18.07 1.46 19.91
CA THR A 531 -19.29 1.03 19.19
C THR A 531 -20.09 2.23 18.66
N LEU A 532 -20.22 3.29 19.46
CA LEU A 532 -20.88 4.52 19.01
C LEU A 532 -20.06 5.26 17.93
N VAL A 533 -18.74 5.33 18.08
CA VAL A 533 -17.84 5.98 17.11
C VAL A 533 -17.88 5.25 15.76
N ASP A 534 -17.90 3.93 15.74
CA ASP A 534 -17.99 3.14 14.52
C ASP A 534 -19.32 3.35 13.80
N TYR A 535 -20.42 3.46 14.56
CA TYR A 535 -21.73 3.82 14.01
C TYR A 535 -21.73 5.23 13.40
N MET A 536 -21.19 6.22 14.11
CA MET A 536 -21.05 7.60 13.58
C MET A 536 -20.16 7.66 12.33
N THR A 537 -19.11 6.83 12.29
CA THR A 537 -18.21 6.71 11.13
C THR A 537 -18.96 6.13 9.93
N THR A 538 -19.85 5.16 10.15
CA THR A 538 -20.70 4.58 9.11
C THR A 538 -21.70 5.60 8.55
N LEU A 539 -22.33 6.41 9.42
CA LEU A 539 -23.23 7.50 8.99
C LEU A 539 -22.52 8.58 8.17
N LEU A 540 -21.21 8.72 8.33
CA LEU A 540 -20.36 9.67 7.61
C LEU A 540 -19.48 8.99 6.55
N TRP A 541 -20.00 7.92 5.94
CA TRP A 541 -19.41 7.21 4.79
C TRP A 541 -17.95 6.74 5.00
N GLY A 542 -17.59 6.34 6.22
CA GLY A 542 -16.26 5.80 6.50
C GLY A 542 -15.17 6.86 6.65
N SER A 543 -15.53 8.13 6.92
CA SER A 543 -14.54 9.19 7.09
C SER A 543 -13.58 8.92 8.26
N SER A 544 -12.29 8.81 7.96
CA SER A 544 -11.23 8.58 8.94
C SER A 544 -11.07 9.70 9.97
N GLN A 545 -11.59 10.89 9.68
CA GLN A 545 -11.53 12.05 10.56
C GLN A 545 -12.49 11.96 11.76
N VAL A 546 -13.53 11.12 11.68
CA VAL A 546 -14.54 10.99 12.75
C VAL A 546 -13.89 10.42 14.02
N LYS A 547 -13.16 9.31 13.88
CA LYS A 547 -12.43 8.68 14.97
C LYS A 547 -11.38 9.62 15.55
N GLU A 548 -10.56 10.25 14.69
CA GLU A 548 -9.52 11.18 15.15
C GLU A 548 -10.08 12.37 15.95
N LYS A 549 -11.24 12.92 15.56
CA LYS A 549 -11.87 14.04 16.28
C LYS A 549 -12.54 13.65 17.59
N LEU A 550 -13.11 12.45 17.68
CA LEU A 550 -13.88 12.02 18.86
C LEU A 550 -12.99 11.43 19.95
N ILE A 551 -12.05 10.54 19.57
CA ILE A 551 -11.22 9.80 20.53
C ILE A 551 -9.73 10.14 20.45
N GLY A 552 -9.30 10.87 19.42
CA GLY A 552 -7.88 11.20 19.20
C GLY A 552 -7.16 10.18 18.33
N ARG A 553 -5.82 10.19 18.39
CA ARG A 553 -4.96 9.38 17.49
C ARG A 553 -4.73 7.95 17.98
N SER A 554 -4.91 7.68 19.27
CA SER A 554 -4.79 6.32 19.82
C SER A 554 -5.91 6.00 20.79
N GLU A 555 -6.36 4.75 20.75
CA GLU A 555 -7.34 4.22 21.69
C GLU A 555 -6.78 4.13 23.11
N ASP A 556 -5.47 3.95 23.26
CA ASP A 556 -4.78 3.94 24.56
C ASP A 556 -4.81 5.31 25.23
N GLU A 557 -4.65 6.40 24.46
CA GLU A 557 -4.76 7.76 25.00
C GLU A 557 -6.20 8.05 25.44
N PHE A 558 -7.18 7.58 24.67
CA PHE A 558 -8.59 7.69 25.03
C PHE A 558 -8.90 6.90 26.31
N LEU A 559 -8.40 5.66 26.44
CA LEU A 559 -8.53 4.85 27.64
C LEU A 559 -7.94 5.54 28.87
N ALA A 560 -6.73 6.10 28.74
CA ALA A 560 -6.08 6.83 29.83
C ALA A 560 -6.88 8.08 30.26
N ARG A 561 -7.54 8.77 29.32
CA ARG A 561 -8.43 9.90 29.64
C ARG A 561 -9.69 9.45 30.39
N LEU A 562 -10.27 8.32 29.99
CA LEU A 562 -11.42 7.72 30.68
C LEU A 562 -11.04 7.29 32.11
N GLU A 563 -9.91 6.59 32.26
CA GLU A 563 -9.39 6.15 33.55
C GLU A 563 -9.13 7.34 34.49
N ASN A 564 -8.48 8.40 34.00
CA ASN A 564 -8.26 9.61 34.78
C ASN A 564 -9.58 10.27 35.18
N SER A 565 -10.56 10.33 34.28
CA SER A 565 -11.87 10.93 34.56
C SER A 565 -12.63 10.16 35.65
N LEU A 566 -12.66 8.83 35.56
CA LEU A 566 -13.26 7.97 36.58
C LEU A 566 -12.51 8.03 37.91
N SER A 567 -11.18 8.03 37.88
CA SER A 567 -10.34 8.17 39.08
C SER A 567 -10.63 9.49 39.80
N VAL A 568 -10.76 10.59 39.06
CA VAL A 568 -11.13 11.89 39.64
C VAL A 568 -12.53 11.86 40.23
N LEU A 569 -13.50 11.21 39.58
CA LEU A 569 -14.85 11.04 40.12
C LEU A 569 -14.85 10.22 41.41
N PHE A 570 -14.16 9.08 41.45
CA PHE A 570 -14.02 8.27 42.65
C PHE A 570 -13.26 9.02 43.75
N LEU A 571 -12.20 9.75 43.42
CA LEU A 571 -11.52 10.61 44.38
C LEU A 571 -12.43 11.73 44.90
N ARG A 572 -13.38 12.22 44.10
CA ARG A 572 -14.32 13.24 44.55
C ARG A 572 -15.37 12.70 45.52
N PHE A 573 -15.93 11.52 45.23
CA PHE A 573 -17.06 10.97 45.99
C PHE A 573 -16.69 9.94 47.05
N ALA A 574 -15.67 9.11 46.82
CA ALA A 574 -15.25 8.06 47.75
C ALA A 574 -14.19 8.53 48.74
N ARG A 575 -13.31 9.49 48.36
CA ARG A 575 -12.25 9.99 49.24
C ARG A 575 -12.79 10.61 50.54
N PRO A 576 -13.82 11.47 50.54
CA PRO A 576 -14.30 12.06 51.79
C PRO A 576 -14.84 10.98 52.74
N VAL A 577 -15.51 9.96 52.19
CA VAL A 577 -16.00 8.81 52.96
C VAL A 577 -14.82 7.99 53.52
N ALA A 578 -13.85 7.63 52.69
CA ALA A 578 -12.69 6.86 53.12
C ALA A 578 -11.83 7.62 54.14
N GLU A 579 -11.56 8.91 53.93
CA GLU A 579 -10.79 9.72 54.89
C GLU A 579 -11.53 9.89 56.22
N ALA A 580 -12.83 10.20 56.16
CA ALA A 580 -13.62 10.45 57.36
C ALA A 580 -13.91 9.19 58.16
N LEU A 581 -14.06 8.02 57.52
CA LEU A 581 -14.41 6.78 58.21
C LEU A 581 -13.20 5.93 58.62
N ILE A 582 -12.07 6.07 57.94
CA ILE A 582 -10.96 5.10 58.05
C ILE A 582 -9.74 5.70 58.70
N ARG A 583 -9.29 6.89 58.29
CA ARG A 583 -8.01 7.46 58.78
C ARG A 583 -7.99 7.75 60.27
N GLY A 584 -9.11 8.17 60.85
CA GLY A 584 -9.23 8.51 62.27
C GLY A 584 -10.10 7.51 63.03
N PRO A 585 -9.73 7.08 64.25
CA PRO A 585 -10.64 6.37 65.15
C PRO A 585 -11.92 7.19 65.44
N VAL A 586 -13.03 6.50 65.75
CA VAL A 586 -14.25 7.15 66.26
C VAL A 586 -13.89 8.03 67.46
N ASN A 587 -14.43 9.26 67.52
CA ASN A 587 -14.16 10.25 68.56
C ASN A 587 -12.71 10.76 68.68
N SER A 588 -11.85 10.54 67.68
CA SER A 588 -10.51 11.16 67.66
C SER A 588 -10.52 12.61 67.16
N ASP A 589 -9.58 13.42 67.64
CA ASP A 589 -9.34 14.78 67.13
C ASP A 589 -9.01 14.76 65.64
N THR A 590 -8.23 13.77 65.20
CA THR A 590 -7.89 13.53 63.79
C THR A 590 -9.15 13.39 62.93
N ARG A 591 -10.12 12.57 63.36
CA ARG A 591 -11.38 12.37 62.62
C ARG A 591 -12.22 13.65 62.60
N THR A 592 -12.28 14.36 63.71
CA THR A 592 -13.02 15.63 63.84
C THR A 592 -12.42 16.72 62.95
N GLN A 593 -11.09 16.80 62.85
CA GLN A 593 -10.39 17.73 61.96
C GLN A 593 -10.61 17.37 60.48
N ILE A 594 -10.53 16.09 60.12
CA ILE A 594 -10.80 15.61 58.76
C ILE A 594 -12.21 16.02 58.32
N VAL A 595 -13.24 15.76 59.15
CA VAL A 595 -14.63 16.14 58.83
C VAL A 595 -14.82 17.64 58.67
N LYS A 596 -14.18 18.45 59.53
CA LYS A 596 -14.22 19.92 59.39
C LYS A 596 -13.57 20.36 58.08
N SER A 597 -12.44 19.75 57.70
CA SER A 597 -11.72 20.08 56.48
C SER A 597 -12.46 19.66 55.19
N LEU A 598 -13.20 18.55 55.23
CA LEU A 598 -14.00 18.03 54.11
C LEU A 598 -15.35 18.76 53.94
N GLY A 599 -15.66 19.76 54.78
CA GLY A 599 -16.99 20.35 54.98
C GLY A 599 -17.94 20.38 53.77
N PRO A 600 -17.56 21.02 52.64
CA PRO A 600 -18.39 21.09 51.42
C PRO A 600 -18.52 19.77 50.64
N ASP A 601 -17.47 18.95 50.62
CA ASP A 601 -17.46 17.66 49.89
C ASP A 601 -18.35 16.62 50.58
N ALA A 602 -18.43 16.66 51.91
CA ALA A 602 -19.34 15.82 52.68
C ALA A 602 -20.82 16.16 52.41
N GLU A 603 -21.16 17.45 52.29
CA GLU A 603 -22.52 17.90 51.94
C GLU A 603 -22.91 17.55 50.51
N LEU A 604 -21.93 17.56 49.59
CA LEU A 604 -22.15 17.09 48.23
C LEU A 604 -22.58 15.61 48.23
N ILE A 605 -21.89 14.74 48.97
CA ILE A 605 -22.21 13.30 49.04
C ILE A 605 -23.61 13.08 49.60
N ASP A 606 -24.01 13.82 50.63
CA ASP A 606 -25.33 13.71 51.26
C ASP A 606 -26.48 13.93 50.25
N ASN A 607 -26.28 14.82 49.26
CA ASN A 607 -27.28 15.09 48.21
C ASN A 607 -27.41 13.96 47.17
N TYR A 608 -26.40 13.10 47.04
CA TYR A 608 -26.38 12.00 46.06
C TYR A 608 -26.75 10.63 46.66
N TYR A 609 -26.91 10.52 47.98
CA TYR A 609 -27.30 9.27 48.62
C TYR A 609 -28.75 8.90 48.29
N GLN A 610 -28.94 7.73 47.67
CA GLN A 610 -30.26 7.16 47.30
C GLN A 610 -30.52 5.81 47.97
N GLY A 611 -29.70 5.40 48.95
CA GLY A 611 -29.89 4.12 49.63
C GLY A 611 -30.98 4.16 50.70
N ASP A 612 -31.39 2.98 51.16
CA ASP A 612 -32.53 2.82 52.07
C ASP A 612 -32.17 3.07 53.54
N GLU A 613 -30.89 2.97 53.94
CA GLU A 613 -30.47 3.08 55.34
C GLU A 613 -30.32 4.55 55.78
N PRO A 614 -31.16 5.01 56.74
CA PRO A 614 -31.14 6.42 57.17
C PRO A 614 -29.82 6.87 57.80
N ALA A 615 -29.05 5.96 58.39
CA ALA A 615 -27.76 6.30 58.99
C ALA A 615 -26.75 6.86 57.99
N PHE A 616 -26.79 6.43 56.72
CA PHE A 616 -25.84 6.87 55.69
C PHE A 616 -26.26 8.14 54.95
N ARG A 617 -27.50 8.61 55.17
CA ARG A 617 -28.06 9.79 54.49
C ARG A 617 -27.33 11.10 54.79
N VAL A 618 -26.70 11.18 55.96
CA VAL A 618 -25.89 12.35 56.37
C VAL A 618 -24.55 11.85 56.89
N LEU A 619 -23.51 11.94 56.06
CA LEU A 619 -22.18 11.45 56.35
C LEU A 619 -21.63 12.06 57.65
N LYS A 620 -21.83 13.37 57.88
CA LYS A 620 -21.38 14.05 59.11
C LYS A 620 -21.98 13.42 60.38
N LYS A 621 -23.23 12.96 60.33
CA LYS A 621 -23.88 12.25 61.46
C LYS A 621 -23.25 10.87 61.64
N TYR A 622 -23.13 10.10 60.56
CA TYR A 622 -22.52 8.77 60.64
C TYR A 622 -21.07 8.80 61.11
N VAL A 623 -20.30 9.81 60.68
CA VAL A 623 -18.90 9.95 61.10
C VAL A 623 -18.77 10.22 62.61
N LYS A 624 -19.72 10.97 63.18
CA LYS A 624 -19.73 11.31 64.61
C LYS A 624 -20.12 10.12 65.49
N TYR A 625 -21.15 9.37 65.10
CA TYR A 625 -21.74 8.32 65.94
C TYR A 625 -21.29 6.90 65.54
N GLY A 626 -20.70 6.72 64.36
CA GLY A 626 -20.16 5.44 63.89
C GLY A 626 -21.19 4.31 63.89
N SER A 627 -20.76 3.13 64.35
CA SER A 627 -21.58 1.92 64.47
C SER A 627 -22.80 2.10 65.39
N ASP A 628 -22.73 3.00 66.37
CA ASP A 628 -23.85 3.26 67.27
C ASP A 628 -25.05 3.83 66.52
N LEU A 629 -24.81 4.56 65.42
CA LEU A 629 -25.87 5.04 64.55
C LEU A 629 -26.53 3.93 63.72
N LEU A 630 -25.97 2.72 63.66
CA LEU A 630 -26.54 1.56 62.97
C LEU A 630 -27.21 0.60 63.94
N PHE A 631 -26.62 0.39 65.12
CA PHE A 631 -26.99 -0.71 65.99
C PHE A 631 -27.49 -0.30 67.38
N ASN A 632 -27.27 0.95 67.83
CA ASN A 632 -27.75 1.42 69.14
C ASN A 632 -29.14 2.09 68.98
N PRO A 633 -30.23 1.49 69.52
CA PRO A 633 -31.60 2.01 69.35
C PRO A 633 -31.78 3.41 69.93
N ASP A 634 -31.18 3.70 71.09
CA ASP A 634 -31.30 5.00 71.76
C ASP A 634 -30.64 6.11 70.93
N THR A 635 -29.46 5.83 70.37
CA THR A 635 -28.72 6.77 69.52
C THR A 635 -29.46 7.02 68.20
N ARG A 636 -30.04 5.98 67.60
CA ARG A 636 -30.85 6.09 66.38
C ARG A 636 -32.12 6.89 66.60
N GLN A 637 -32.82 6.67 67.71
CA GLN A 637 -34.01 7.44 68.04
C GLN A 637 -33.68 8.93 68.25
N GLN A 638 -32.59 9.23 68.97
CA GLN A 638 -32.20 10.62 69.25
C GLN A 638 -31.69 11.38 68.01
N VAL A 639 -30.98 10.71 67.10
CA VAL A 639 -30.24 11.38 66.00
C VAL A 639 -30.95 11.27 64.65
N LEU A 640 -31.65 10.15 64.40
CA LEU A 640 -32.34 9.85 63.15
C LEU A 640 -33.87 9.86 63.29
N GLY A 641 -34.41 9.77 64.52
CA GLY A 641 -35.86 9.69 64.76
C GLY A 641 -36.46 8.31 64.48
N VAL A 642 -35.64 7.25 64.40
CA VAL A 642 -36.05 5.87 64.08
C VAL A 642 -35.54 4.92 65.16
N THR A 643 -36.35 3.96 65.60
CA THR A 643 -36.00 2.99 66.66
C THR A 643 -35.57 1.62 66.12
N GLU A 644 -35.84 1.34 64.84
CA GLU A 644 -35.44 0.09 64.19
C GLU A 644 -33.92 0.06 63.96
N THR A 645 -33.24 -0.99 64.41
CA THR A 645 -31.82 -1.26 64.11
C THR A 645 -31.65 -1.55 62.62
N GLY A 646 -30.55 -1.11 62.01
CA GLY A 646 -30.28 -1.37 60.59
C GLY A 646 -30.26 -2.89 60.32
N LYS A 647 -31.25 -3.40 59.59
CA LYS A 647 -31.31 -4.80 59.17
C LYS A 647 -30.45 -5.01 57.92
N ASP A 648 -29.61 -6.04 57.93
CA ASP A 648 -28.81 -6.51 56.79
C ASP A 648 -27.95 -5.43 56.10
N VAL A 649 -27.17 -4.68 56.89
CA VAL A 649 -26.11 -3.83 56.33
C VAL A 649 -24.90 -4.70 55.98
N MET A 650 -24.84 -5.17 54.72
CA MET A 650 -23.69 -5.84 54.07
C MET A 650 -22.91 -6.84 54.95
N GLY A 651 -23.62 -7.81 55.54
CA GLY A 651 -22.99 -8.96 56.22
C GLY A 651 -22.51 -8.70 57.65
N MET A 652 -22.91 -7.60 58.30
CA MET A 652 -22.78 -7.45 59.75
C MET A 652 -24.02 -8.05 60.43
N THR A 653 -23.95 -9.32 60.82
CA THR A 653 -24.91 -9.90 61.78
C THR A 653 -24.67 -9.30 63.17
N THR A 654 -25.75 -9.14 63.94
CA THR A 654 -25.80 -8.51 65.27
C THR A 654 -24.93 -9.16 66.36
N ASP A 655 -24.24 -10.28 66.08
CA ASP A 655 -23.62 -11.12 67.09
C ASP A 655 -22.19 -10.71 67.53
N ASN A 656 -21.61 -9.65 66.96
CA ASN A 656 -20.25 -9.20 67.30
C ASN A 656 -20.18 -7.82 67.97
N VAL A 657 -21.26 -7.37 68.61
CA VAL A 657 -21.14 -6.35 69.65
C VAL A 657 -20.48 -7.02 70.85
N ILE A 658 -19.15 -6.87 70.98
CA ILE A 658 -18.47 -7.13 72.24
C ILE A 658 -19.10 -6.21 73.27
N ASN A 659 -19.99 -6.79 74.07
CA ASN A 659 -20.59 -6.15 75.23
C ASN A 659 -19.46 -5.71 76.17
N PRO A 660 -19.29 -4.40 76.48
CA PRO A 660 -18.26 -3.96 77.42
C PRO A 660 -18.45 -4.54 78.84
N ASP A 661 -19.63 -5.08 79.14
CA ASP A 661 -19.98 -5.64 80.45
C ASP A 661 -19.69 -7.14 80.62
N SER A 662 -19.18 -7.84 79.60
CA SER A 662 -18.76 -9.26 79.78
C SER A 662 -17.33 -9.44 80.30
N ALA A 663 -16.58 -8.35 80.50
CA ALA A 663 -15.21 -8.38 81.03
C ALA A 663 -15.12 -8.32 82.57
N LEU A 664 -16.25 -8.39 83.30
CA LEU A 664 -16.27 -8.30 84.77
C LEU A 664 -16.79 -9.54 85.50
N GLN A 665 -16.87 -10.71 84.84
CA GLN A 665 -17.37 -11.91 85.53
C GLN A 665 -16.58 -13.22 85.39
N ASN A 666 -15.32 -13.20 84.94
CA ASN A 666 -14.44 -14.36 85.08
C ASN A 666 -13.03 -13.95 85.52
N VAL A 667 -12.92 -13.52 86.78
CA VAL A 667 -11.73 -13.71 87.61
C VAL A 667 -12.16 -14.58 88.79
N VAL A 668 -12.08 -15.89 88.58
CA VAL A 668 -11.56 -16.90 89.51
C VAL A 668 -10.73 -17.86 88.67
#